data_AF-A0A0H2RJ66-F1
#
_entry.id   AF-A0A0H2RJ66-F1
#
_cell.length_a   1.000
_cell.length_b   1.000
_cell.length_c   1.000
_cell.angle_alpha   90.00
_cell.angle_beta   90.00
_cell.angle_gamma   90.00
#
_symmetry.space_group_name_H-M   'P 1'
#
loop_
_entity.id
_entity.type
_entity.pdbx_description
1 polymer ?
#
loop_
_entity_poly.entity_id
_entity_poly.type
_entity_poly.pdbx_seq_one_letter_code
_entity_poly.pdbx_strand_id
1 'polypeptide(L)'
;MPSAQLLAHLRRELFHGGWDILLDEEFLQAYCYGKLILCADGITRRVFPRIFIYSADYPEKCLIGTIRDMGDHPCPRCLISKSDIHLLGSKKDAKNRKILRTDDAKRQDKITTCRKFIYEDGYVVNSKAVENILKEESWVPTKNSFSKLSARGLDVFKILVPDFMHEVEIGLHKNLLIHLVRILNSTDAPRGCVIEFDTRFASVPVFGHSTIRGFKDNTSDMQKLAARDYEDMILCIIPCFEGLLDEPDNSIILNMLYTMCQFHSIAKLQMHTEETVGRLRKVITTLGNDLRTFQLEVCVKYETFETSSEVQARGRADMRRAALRARNAAREGDTINPHDKLPQIAANASSGGRLPKRLNLNTYKLHSIVDYPDTIVRVGPLDIGSTQPGEHEHKHVKTRYRQSSKHEAQGQMAKKDVYERELRRRAHELREIGYQLPTKGKDGTITTSSSIPSRNPEDFLVHTEVAKNRKGHTALSSLLRGRETDPAFEEFMPRLRAHVLGQISGKDDVDEDMDFEAADLNRLVFVGDCLYAHPKARINYTTYDLRSDKDIVKPSSNKCYILVACGEDISEQRKNTDLPFWYAQVLGIYHAIVTHSARNVWKQRVEFLHVRWFGIDPDWKAGDKTKRLDQIGFVPCGSETEAFGFVGLSHVIRACHLIPAFAHGKTSTLLRPLEPQTDDSELEWRNYYVNKFVDRDMYMRYTGLGVGHVASNSSVLTNSVEDEDSEEELEDEDVGVEDSVPNSNDESPVTERDLRQDLSSEDEDEEPGDQVARGEEIIYEDELDEESDEGIGGGSSSGSDDEGSRSDWEE
;
A
#
# COMPACT_ATOMS: atom_id res chain seq x y z
N MET A 1 -3.45 23.99 37.49
CA MET A 1 -2.54 23.21 36.63
C MET A 1 -2.00 24.12 35.52
N PRO A 2 -0.80 23.86 34.96
CA PRO A 2 -0.32 24.58 33.78
C PRO A 2 -1.33 24.47 32.62
N SER A 3 -1.43 25.51 31.80
CA SER A 3 -2.33 25.51 30.64
C SER A 3 -1.88 24.48 29.59
N ALA A 4 -2.82 23.97 28.77
CA ALA A 4 -2.49 23.01 27.71
C ALA A 4 -1.43 23.55 26.73
N GLN A 5 -1.48 24.86 26.44
CA GLN A 5 -0.50 25.54 25.59
C GLN A 5 0.89 25.62 26.23
N LEU A 6 0.95 25.88 27.55
CA LEU A 6 2.20 25.85 28.29
C LEU A 6 2.78 24.42 28.33
N LEU A 7 1.95 23.40 28.53
CA LEU A 7 2.39 22.00 28.46
C LEU A 7 2.93 21.64 27.07
N ALA A 8 2.25 22.05 26.00
CA ALA A 8 2.72 21.85 24.63
C ALA A 8 4.07 22.56 24.40
N HIS A 9 4.24 23.78 24.90
CA HIS A 9 5.52 24.50 24.85
C HIS A 9 6.63 23.76 25.61
N LEU A 10 6.36 23.32 26.84
CA LEU A 10 7.34 22.58 27.66
C LEU A 10 7.73 21.23 27.04
N ARG A 11 6.81 20.53 26.37
CA ARG A 11 7.12 19.30 25.62
C ARG A 11 8.10 19.57 24.48
N ARG A 12 7.92 20.68 23.74
CA ARG A 12 8.87 21.11 22.69
C ARG A 12 10.24 21.45 23.27
N GLU A 13 10.28 22.20 24.37
CA GLU A 13 11.53 22.51 25.07
C GLU A 13 12.24 21.25 25.56
N LEU A 14 11.50 20.27 26.09
CA LEU A 14 12.07 19.00 26.55
C LEU A 14 12.68 18.20 25.39
N PHE A 15 11.98 18.09 24.27
CA PHE A 15 12.48 17.41 23.08
C PHE A 15 13.78 18.04 22.57
N HIS A 16 13.79 19.37 22.40
CA HIS A 16 15.00 20.07 21.96
C HIS A 16 16.11 20.08 23.01
N GLY A 17 15.77 20.09 24.30
CA GLY A 17 16.73 19.92 25.40
C GLY A 17 17.42 18.55 25.35
N GLY A 18 16.68 17.48 25.04
CA GLY A 18 17.26 16.16 24.79
C GLY A 18 18.24 16.16 23.61
N TRP A 19 17.86 16.77 22.50
CA TRP A 19 18.77 16.95 21.36
C TRP A 19 19.97 17.85 21.67
N ASP A 20 19.82 18.85 22.54
CA ASP A 20 20.93 19.73 22.92
C ASP A 20 22.03 18.98 23.68
N ILE A 21 21.64 17.98 24.47
CA ILE A 21 22.56 17.05 25.15
C ILE A 21 23.29 16.15 24.14
N LEU A 22 22.59 15.66 23.11
CA LEU A 22 23.18 14.81 22.07
C LEU A 22 24.11 15.58 21.13
N LEU A 23 23.79 16.85 20.85
CA LEU A 23 24.57 17.76 20.01
C LEU A 23 25.58 18.53 20.86
N ASP A 24 26.40 17.79 21.61
CA ASP A 24 27.47 18.31 22.44
C ASP A 24 28.68 18.79 21.61
N GLU A 25 29.66 19.37 22.29
CA GLU A 25 30.87 19.88 21.62
C GLU A 25 31.69 18.78 20.93
N GLU A 26 31.71 17.55 21.47
CA GLU A 26 32.42 16.42 20.84
C GLU A 26 31.74 16.04 19.51
N PHE A 27 30.41 15.96 19.48
CA PHE A 27 29.65 15.70 18.27
C PHE A 27 29.86 16.82 17.25
N LEU A 28 29.78 18.09 17.66
CA LEU A 28 29.99 19.23 16.77
C LEU A 28 31.41 19.25 16.19
N GLN A 29 32.42 18.89 16.99
CA GLN A 29 33.80 18.76 16.53
C GLN A 29 33.93 17.62 15.52
N ALA A 30 33.35 16.45 15.81
CA ALA A 30 33.32 15.32 14.89
C ALA A 30 32.56 15.67 13.59
N TYR A 31 31.47 16.42 13.66
CA TYR A 31 30.70 16.88 12.51
C TYR A 31 31.54 17.80 11.60
N CYS A 32 32.32 18.71 12.17
CA CYS A 32 33.16 19.62 11.38
C CYS A 32 34.44 18.95 10.85
N TYR A 33 35.12 18.17 11.69
CA TYR A 33 36.50 17.74 11.43
C TYR A 33 36.67 16.23 11.28
N GLY A 34 35.62 15.45 11.54
CA GLY A 34 35.63 13.99 11.56
C GLY A 34 36.26 13.41 12.83
N LYS A 35 35.96 12.14 13.11
CA LYS A 35 36.55 11.35 14.20
C LYS A 35 37.32 10.17 13.62
N LEU A 36 38.51 9.90 14.15
CA LEU A 36 39.29 8.72 13.75
C LEU A 36 38.69 7.47 14.41
N ILE A 37 38.30 6.48 13.62
CA ILE A 37 37.70 5.22 14.07
C ILE A 37 38.47 4.07 13.44
N LEU A 38 38.89 3.10 14.26
CA LEU A 38 39.42 1.82 13.80
C LEU A 38 38.25 0.94 13.36
N CYS A 39 38.13 0.70 12.05
CA CYS A 39 37.05 -0.13 11.51
C CYS A 39 37.33 -1.62 11.72
N ALA A 40 36.30 -2.45 11.52
CA ALA A 40 36.37 -3.91 11.71
C ALA A 40 37.39 -4.61 10.78
N ASP A 41 37.75 -3.98 9.67
CA ASP A 41 38.79 -4.44 8.75
C ASP A 41 40.22 -4.03 9.17
N GLY A 42 40.38 -3.43 10.36
CA GLY A 42 41.67 -2.98 10.89
C GLY A 42 42.18 -1.65 10.32
N ILE A 43 41.43 -1.02 9.41
CA ILE A 43 41.82 0.26 8.80
C ILE A 43 41.21 1.40 9.62
N THR A 44 42.06 2.36 10.01
CA THR A 44 41.61 3.58 10.67
C THR A 44 41.10 4.57 9.63
N ARG A 45 39.84 4.99 9.77
CA ARG A 45 39.18 5.97 8.88
C ARG A 45 38.76 7.20 9.66
N ARG A 46 38.85 8.37 9.01
CA ARG A 46 38.23 9.60 9.50
C ARG A 46 36.76 9.61 9.09
N VAL A 47 35.87 9.38 10.06
CA VAL A 47 34.42 9.27 9.86
C VAL A 47 33.76 10.60 10.23
N PHE A 48 32.87 11.08 9.38
CA PHE A 48 32.10 12.30 9.62
C PHE A 48 30.65 11.91 9.95
N PRO A 49 30.12 12.21 11.15
CA PRO A 49 28.71 12.08 11.40
C PRO A 49 27.95 13.11 10.55
N ARG A 50 26.97 12.66 9.77
CA ARG A 50 26.12 13.50 8.93
C ARG A 50 24.67 13.06 9.08
N ILE A 51 23.77 14.04 9.08
CA ILE A 51 22.32 13.81 9.11
C ILE A 51 21.79 14.14 7.73
N PHE A 52 21.39 13.12 6.99
CA PHE A 52 20.83 13.28 5.65
C PHE A 52 19.30 13.26 5.67
N ILE A 53 18.72 12.49 6.59
CA ILE A 53 17.29 12.24 6.70
C ILE A 53 16.90 12.20 8.17
N TYR A 54 15.77 12.82 8.50
CA TYR A 54 15.04 12.62 9.73
C TYR A 54 13.61 12.21 9.36
N SER A 55 13.37 10.91 9.39
CA SER A 55 12.06 10.33 9.11
C SER A 55 11.15 10.48 10.31
N ALA A 56 10.01 11.13 10.07
CA ALA A 56 9.02 11.45 11.07
C ALA A 56 7.66 11.66 10.37
N ASP A 57 6.59 11.36 11.08
CA ASP A 57 5.24 11.80 10.73
C ASP A 57 5.07 13.30 11.00
N TYR A 58 3.89 13.83 10.67
CA TYR A 58 3.69 15.27 10.58
C TYR A 58 3.80 16.02 11.93
N PRO A 59 3.18 15.56 13.04
CA PRO A 59 3.32 16.25 14.32
C PRO A 59 4.78 16.32 14.79
N GLU A 60 5.55 15.27 14.53
CA GLU A 60 6.95 15.10 14.85
C GLU A 60 7.82 15.98 13.94
N LYS A 61 7.48 16.08 12.65
CA LYS A 61 8.08 17.07 11.74
C LYS A 61 7.83 18.49 12.24
N CYS A 62 6.63 18.80 12.75
CA CYS A 62 6.32 20.09 13.34
C CYS A 62 7.15 20.38 14.59
N LEU A 63 7.33 19.35 15.43
CA LEU A 63 8.17 19.38 16.62
C LEU A 63 9.64 19.67 16.25
N ILE A 64 10.23 18.89 15.35
CA ILE A 64 11.63 19.02 14.91
C ILE A 64 11.86 20.35 14.18
N GLY A 65 10.93 20.71 13.28
CA GLY A 65 10.97 21.94 12.50
C GLY A 65 10.65 23.18 13.33
N THR A 66 10.19 23.03 14.57
CA THR A 66 9.73 24.14 15.43
C THR A 66 8.73 25.04 14.69
N ILE A 67 7.72 24.41 14.11
CA ILE A 67 6.58 25.07 13.47
C ILE A 67 5.28 24.74 14.23
N ARG A 68 4.24 25.52 13.97
CA ARG A 68 2.91 25.28 14.53
C ARG A 68 2.25 24.14 13.77
N ASP A 69 1.79 23.18 14.53
CA ASP A 69 0.92 22.14 14.02
C ASP A 69 -0.38 22.77 13.47
N MET A 70 -0.75 22.35 12.27
CA MET A 70 -1.86 22.87 11.47
C MET A 70 -1.97 24.41 11.41
N GLY A 71 -0.84 25.12 11.45
CA GLY A 71 -0.78 26.56 11.29
C GLY A 71 -1.21 27.07 9.90
N ASP A 72 -1.24 28.39 9.74
CA ASP A 72 -1.57 29.05 8.45
C ASP A 72 -0.59 28.61 7.34
N HIS A 73 0.64 28.23 7.72
CA HIS A 73 1.68 27.67 6.86
C HIS A 73 2.14 26.30 7.37
N PRO A 74 1.41 25.21 7.06
CA PRO A 74 1.61 23.93 7.72
C PRO A 74 2.86 23.16 7.23
N CYS A 75 3.42 23.49 6.06
CA CYS A 75 4.54 22.74 5.53
C CYS A 75 5.84 23.00 6.32
N PRO A 76 6.63 21.98 6.71
CA PRO A 76 7.93 22.16 7.33
C PRO A 76 9.01 22.60 6.34
N ARG A 77 8.76 22.60 5.02
CA ARG A 77 9.76 22.93 3.99
C ARG A 77 9.54 24.29 3.33
N CYS A 78 8.29 24.68 3.12
CA CYS A 78 7.93 25.93 2.45
C CYS A 78 6.85 26.72 3.22
N LEU A 79 6.64 27.97 2.82
CA LEU A 79 5.61 28.86 3.37
C LEU A 79 4.31 28.84 2.54
N ILE A 80 3.90 27.68 2.03
CA ILE A 80 2.58 27.57 1.38
C ILE A 80 1.48 27.95 2.37
N SER A 81 0.49 28.73 1.94
CA SER A 81 -0.71 28.96 2.74
C SER A 81 -1.59 27.71 2.76
N LYS A 82 -2.20 27.39 3.91
CA LYS A 82 -3.18 26.30 4.05
C LYS A 82 -4.30 26.41 3.01
N SER A 83 -4.72 27.62 2.66
CA SER A 83 -5.78 27.87 1.67
C SER A 83 -5.39 27.53 0.23
N ASP A 84 -4.10 27.47 -0.09
CA ASP A 84 -3.61 27.23 -1.45
C ASP A 84 -3.21 25.76 -1.70
N ILE A 85 -3.29 24.88 -0.69
CA ILE A 85 -2.82 23.48 -0.79
C ILE A 85 -3.58 22.68 -1.87
N HIS A 86 -4.89 22.87 -1.98
CA HIS A 86 -5.73 22.20 -2.99
C HIS A 86 -5.30 22.47 -4.44
N LEU A 87 -4.46 23.49 -4.68
CA LEU A 87 -3.92 23.83 -6.00
C LEU A 87 -2.75 22.93 -6.43
N LEU A 88 -2.50 21.83 -5.72
CA LEU A 88 -1.52 20.78 -6.00
C LEU A 88 -1.22 20.60 -7.49
N GLY A 89 0.05 20.74 -7.87
CA GLY A 89 0.51 20.47 -9.24
C GLY A 89 0.22 21.56 -10.27
N SER A 90 -0.47 22.65 -9.88
CA SER A 90 -0.70 23.81 -10.75
C SER A 90 0.52 24.73 -10.84
N LYS A 91 0.54 25.64 -11.83
CA LYS A 91 1.56 26.70 -11.95
C LYS A 91 1.61 27.60 -10.70
N LYS A 92 0.47 27.88 -10.08
CA LYS A 92 0.38 28.69 -8.84
C LYS A 92 0.99 27.95 -7.65
N ASP A 93 0.71 26.65 -7.50
CA ASP A 93 1.35 25.80 -6.48
C ASP A 93 2.88 25.78 -6.66
N ALA A 94 3.36 25.56 -7.89
CA ALA A 94 4.79 25.58 -8.21
C ALA A 94 5.47 26.92 -7.89
N LYS A 95 4.77 28.05 -8.07
CA LYS A 95 5.30 29.38 -7.69
C LYS A 95 5.36 29.54 -6.17
N ASN A 96 4.29 29.21 -5.46
CA ASN A 96 4.17 29.41 -4.02
C ASN A 96 5.19 28.56 -3.22
N ARG A 97 5.48 27.34 -3.69
CA ARG A 97 6.46 26.43 -3.04
C ARG A 97 7.92 26.92 -3.09
N LYS A 98 8.25 27.87 -3.96
CA LYS A 98 9.61 28.44 -4.04
C LYS A 98 9.99 29.26 -2.80
N ILE A 99 9.01 29.66 -2.00
CA ILE A 99 9.23 30.37 -0.74
C ILE A 99 9.55 29.33 0.34
N LEU A 100 10.84 29.04 0.50
CA LEU A 100 11.33 28.02 1.43
C LEU A 100 11.48 28.56 2.86
N ARG A 101 11.28 27.67 3.83
CA ARG A 101 11.66 27.93 5.22
C ARG A 101 13.17 27.94 5.34
N THR A 102 13.70 28.88 6.12
CA THR A 102 15.14 28.99 6.38
C THR A 102 15.40 29.25 7.85
N ASP A 103 16.46 28.62 8.38
CA ASP A 103 16.88 28.80 9.77
C ASP A 103 17.91 29.93 9.86
N ASP A 104 17.46 31.14 9.51
CA ASP A 104 18.32 32.33 9.43
C ASP A 104 18.37 33.12 10.76
N ALA A 105 19.26 34.12 10.80
CA ALA A 105 19.39 35.00 11.97
C ALA A 105 18.07 35.74 12.29
N LYS A 106 17.29 36.13 11.27
CA LYS A 106 16.02 36.85 11.47
C LYS A 106 15.02 35.99 12.23
N ARG A 107 14.88 34.73 11.85
CA ARG A 107 14.06 33.74 12.55
C ARG A 107 14.52 33.54 13.99
N GLN A 108 15.83 33.36 14.20
CA GLN A 108 16.40 33.16 15.53
C GLN A 108 16.21 34.38 16.44
N ASP A 109 16.28 35.59 15.89
CA ASP A 109 16.01 36.84 16.61
C ASP A 109 14.53 36.97 16.99
N LYS A 110 13.60 36.64 16.08
CA LYS A 110 12.15 36.56 16.37
C LYS A 110 11.89 35.61 17.54
N ILE A 111 12.45 34.40 17.49
CA ILE A 111 12.29 33.38 18.54
C ILE A 111 12.88 33.88 19.86
N THR A 112 14.09 34.44 19.85
CA THR A 112 14.75 34.96 21.05
C THR A 112 13.94 36.07 21.71
N THR A 113 13.36 36.96 20.92
CA THR A 113 12.48 38.04 21.42
C THR A 113 11.23 37.48 22.08
N CYS A 114 10.52 36.56 21.43
CA CYS A 114 9.34 35.93 22.02
C CYS A 114 9.65 35.12 23.28
N ARG A 115 10.83 34.51 23.36
CA ARG A 115 11.28 33.82 24.57
C ARG A 115 11.49 34.79 25.73
N LYS A 116 12.07 35.98 25.49
CA LYS A 116 12.18 37.01 26.55
C LYS A 116 10.81 37.40 27.09
N PHE A 117 9.83 37.60 26.20
CA PHE A 117 8.46 37.87 26.62
C PHE A 117 7.91 36.77 27.55
N ILE A 118 8.14 35.50 27.23
CA ILE A 118 7.61 34.38 28.01
C ILE A 118 8.36 34.18 29.33
N TYR A 119 9.70 34.16 29.30
CA TYR A 119 10.52 33.74 30.44
C TYR A 119 10.95 34.91 31.35
N GLU A 120 11.11 36.12 30.80
CA GLU A 120 11.58 37.29 31.55
C GLU A 120 10.41 38.22 31.90
N ASP A 121 9.54 38.51 30.94
CA ASP A 121 8.43 39.46 31.12
C ASP A 121 7.11 38.81 31.58
N GLY A 122 7.05 37.48 31.66
CA GLY A 122 5.92 36.72 32.21
C GLY A 122 4.68 36.64 31.30
N TYR A 123 4.81 36.87 30.00
CA TYR A 123 3.72 36.70 29.04
C TYR A 123 3.33 35.23 28.88
N VAL A 124 2.03 34.99 28.66
CA VAL A 124 1.55 33.66 28.23
C VAL A 124 2.05 33.33 26.82
N VAL A 125 2.28 32.04 26.55
CA VAL A 125 2.89 31.54 25.31
C VAL A 125 2.15 32.00 24.05
N ASN A 126 0.83 32.06 24.09
CA ASN A 126 -0.04 32.49 22.98
C ASN A 126 -0.49 33.96 23.11
N SER A 127 0.25 34.78 23.86
CA SER A 127 -0.10 36.19 24.01
C SER A 127 -0.07 36.90 22.65
N LYS A 128 -0.88 37.95 22.49
CA LYS A 128 -0.89 38.78 21.27
C LYS A 128 0.52 39.28 20.89
N ALA A 129 1.35 39.59 21.88
CA ALA A 129 2.73 40.01 21.67
C ALA A 129 3.59 38.93 20.97
N VAL A 130 3.41 37.66 21.34
CA VAL A 130 4.09 36.52 20.69
C VAL A 130 3.47 36.20 19.34
N GLU A 131 2.13 36.19 19.27
CA GLU A 131 1.38 35.89 18.04
C GLU A 131 1.70 36.87 16.91
N ASN A 132 1.79 38.17 17.20
CA ASN A 132 2.11 39.20 16.21
C ASN A 132 3.50 39.03 15.56
N ILE A 133 4.39 38.26 16.18
CA ILE A 133 5.76 38.03 15.67
C ILE A 133 5.87 36.69 14.94
N LEU A 134 5.25 35.63 15.48
CA LEU A 134 5.48 34.26 15.03
C LEU A 134 4.35 33.67 14.17
N LYS A 135 3.14 34.23 14.21
CA LYS A 135 1.97 33.63 13.56
C LYS A 135 2.07 33.67 12.03
N GLU A 136 2.52 34.78 11.47
CA GLU A 136 2.60 35.02 10.02
C GLU A 136 3.32 33.90 9.28
N GLU A 137 4.37 33.30 9.86
CA GLU A 137 5.11 32.20 9.26
C GLU A 137 4.89 30.87 10.00
N SER A 138 3.93 30.82 10.92
CA SER A 138 3.59 29.65 11.74
C SER A 138 4.78 29.11 12.57
N TRP A 139 5.59 29.98 13.16
CA TRP A 139 6.67 29.58 14.08
C TRP A 139 6.17 29.36 15.51
N VAL A 140 6.94 28.61 16.31
CA VAL A 140 6.75 28.48 17.77
C VAL A 140 7.91 29.12 18.54
N PRO A 141 7.70 29.59 19.78
CA PRO A 141 8.73 30.27 20.58
C PRO A 141 9.77 29.31 21.21
N THR A 142 10.20 28.30 20.47
CA THR A 142 11.15 27.26 20.90
C THR A 142 12.46 27.40 20.15
N LYS A 143 13.59 27.35 20.88
CA LYS A 143 14.91 27.35 20.25
C LYS A 143 15.17 25.98 19.62
N ASN A 144 15.47 25.98 18.33
CA ASN A 144 15.77 24.75 17.62
C ASN A 144 17.22 24.31 17.93
N SER A 145 17.39 23.14 18.54
CA SER A 145 18.71 22.55 18.85
C SER A 145 19.57 22.31 17.59
N PHE A 146 18.94 22.01 16.45
CA PHE A 146 19.63 21.78 15.18
C PHE A 146 20.21 23.06 14.57
N SER A 147 19.85 24.26 15.07
CA SER A 147 20.48 25.51 14.64
C SER A 147 21.99 25.54 14.85
N LYS A 148 22.52 24.76 15.82
CA LYS A 148 23.97 24.53 16.00
C LYS A 148 24.60 23.91 14.75
N LEU A 149 23.89 23.00 14.09
CA LEU A 149 24.31 22.36 12.85
C LEU A 149 23.97 23.23 11.63
N SER A 150 22.91 24.03 11.68
CA SER A 150 22.57 24.98 10.60
C SER A 150 23.71 25.95 10.32
N ALA A 151 24.32 26.48 11.38
CA ALA A 151 25.52 27.33 11.29
C ALA A 151 26.73 26.63 10.63
N ARG A 152 26.68 25.30 10.49
CA ARG A 152 27.72 24.44 9.91
C ARG A 152 27.29 23.79 8.59
N GLY A 153 26.21 24.28 7.97
CA GLY A 153 25.76 23.87 6.64
C GLY A 153 24.63 22.84 6.60
N LEU A 154 24.05 22.44 7.74
CA LEU A 154 22.82 21.64 7.75
C LEU A 154 21.62 22.51 7.40
N ASP A 155 20.69 21.98 6.62
CA ASP A 155 19.38 22.59 6.43
C ASP A 155 18.34 21.69 7.12
N VAL A 156 17.83 22.16 8.26
CA VAL A 156 16.90 21.41 9.13
C VAL A 156 15.60 21.07 8.38
N PHE A 157 15.13 21.97 7.53
CA PHE A 157 13.89 21.76 6.78
C PHE A 157 14.09 20.76 5.64
N LYS A 158 15.31 20.69 5.10
CA LYS A 158 15.68 19.71 4.09
C LYS A 158 15.78 18.28 4.61
N ILE A 159 16.20 18.04 5.85
CA ILE A 159 16.28 16.66 6.38
C ILE A 159 14.91 16.05 6.69
N LEU A 160 13.88 16.89 6.84
CA LEU A 160 12.49 16.45 7.00
C LEU A 160 11.95 15.99 5.65
N VAL A 161 12.13 14.70 5.36
CA VAL A 161 11.68 14.06 4.12
C VAL A 161 10.21 13.63 4.23
N PRO A 162 9.48 13.60 3.10
CA PRO A 162 8.14 13.03 3.06
C PRO A 162 8.10 11.58 3.57
N ASP A 163 7.00 11.19 4.21
CA ASP A 163 6.75 9.85 4.73
C ASP A 163 5.56 9.22 4.00
N PHE A 164 5.86 8.31 3.07
CA PHE A 164 4.87 7.73 2.16
C PHE A 164 3.73 7.02 2.90
N MET A 165 4.05 6.34 4.00
CA MET A 165 3.08 5.55 4.74
C MET A 165 2.04 6.45 5.41
N HIS A 166 2.48 7.49 6.13
CA HIS A 166 1.60 8.39 6.88
C HIS A 166 0.95 9.47 6.00
N GLU A 167 1.61 9.88 4.92
CA GLU A 167 1.12 10.96 4.05
C GLU A 167 0.26 10.45 2.89
N VAL A 168 0.58 9.29 2.31
CA VAL A 168 -0.12 8.74 1.15
C VAL A 168 -1.08 7.63 1.53
N GLU A 169 -0.61 6.55 2.14
CA GLU A 169 -1.43 5.33 2.37
C GLU A 169 -2.45 5.56 3.49
N ILE A 170 -1.97 5.85 4.71
CA ILE A 170 -2.82 6.16 5.87
C ILE A 170 -3.33 7.61 5.81
N GLY A 171 -2.70 8.44 4.99
CA GLY A 171 -3.01 9.86 4.87
C GLY A 171 -4.04 10.15 3.81
N LEU A 172 -3.57 10.42 2.59
CA LEU A 172 -4.39 10.80 1.45
C LEU A 172 -5.41 9.72 1.07
N HIS A 173 -4.96 8.47 0.93
CA HIS A 173 -5.81 7.39 0.45
C HIS A 173 -6.90 7.02 1.45
N LYS A 174 -6.58 6.82 2.74
CA LYS A 174 -7.58 6.58 3.78
C LYS A 174 -8.69 7.65 3.74
N ASN A 175 -8.33 8.93 3.69
CA ASN A 175 -9.30 10.02 3.64
C ASN A 175 -10.17 9.97 2.36
N LEU A 176 -9.56 9.67 1.23
CA LEU A 176 -10.26 9.52 -0.04
C LEU A 176 -11.24 8.34 -0.01
N LEU A 177 -10.79 7.18 0.47
CA LEU A 177 -11.57 5.96 0.59
C LEU A 177 -12.77 6.15 1.53
N ILE A 178 -12.57 6.78 2.69
CA ILE A 178 -13.67 7.14 3.60
C ILE A 178 -14.69 8.01 2.88
N HIS A 179 -14.24 9.02 2.12
CA HIS A 179 -15.17 9.88 1.40
C HIS A 179 -15.92 9.14 0.28
N LEU A 180 -15.28 8.23 -0.44
CA LEU A 180 -15.95 7.35 -1.43
C LEU A 180 -17.01 6.47 -0.75
N VAL A 181 -16.73 5.89 0.42
CA VAL A 181 -17.71 5.13 1.20
C VAL A 181 -18.85 6.02 1.70
N ARG A 182 -18.60 7.28 2.07
CA ARG A 182 -19.66 8.23 2.42
C ARG A 182 -20.56 8.54 1.22
N ILE A 183 -19.99 8.67 0.01
CA ILE A 183 -20.77 8.86 -1.23
C ILE A 183 -21.64 7.63 -1.50
N LEU A 184 -21.10 6.41 -1.38
CA LEU A 184 -21.88 5.18 -1.56
C LEU A 184 -23.00 5.00 -0.52
N ASN A 185 -22.87 5.60 0.66
CA ASN A 185 -23.91 5.63 1.70
C ASN A 185 -24.90 6.80 1.55
N SER A 186 -24.67 7.73 0.62
CA SER A 186 -25.52 8.90 0.44
C SER A 186 -26.87 8.50 -0.16
N THR A 187 -27.95 9.15 0.28
CA THR A 187 -29.28 8.99 -0.32
C THR A 187 -29.33 9.46 -1.78
N ASP A 188 -28.39 10.31 -2.17
CA ASP A 188 -28.26 10.87 -3.52
C ASP A 188 -27.55 9.90 -4.49
N ALA A 189 -27.11 8.74 -4.00
CA ALA A 189 -26.52 7.66 -4.79
C ALA A 189 -27.42 6.41 -4.79
N PRO A 190 -28.50 6.34 -5.62
CA PRO A 190 -29.42 5.21 -5.61
C PRO A 190 -28.78 3.87 -5.99
N ARG A 191 -27.72 3.90 -6.79
CA ARG A 191 -26.89 2.73 -7.13
C ARG A 191 -25.71 2.52 -6.19
N GLY A 192 -25.42 3.51 -5.33
CA GLY A 192 -24.37 3.43 -4.33
C GLY A 192 -24.65 2.27 -3.39
N CYS A 193 -23.77 1.26 -3.42
CA CYS A 193 -23.96 0.05 -2.64
C CYS A 193 -22.64 -0.33 -1.95
N VAL A 194 -22.55 -0.02 -0.65
CA VAL A 194 -21.40 -0.40 0.17
C VAL A 194 -21.28 -1.91 0.32
N ILE A 195 -22.41 -2.62 0.39
CA ILE A 195 -22.42 -4.09 0.49
C ILE A 195 -21.79 -4.72 -0.76
N GLU A 196 -22.11 -4.18 -1.94
CA GLU A 196 -21.53 -4.64 -3.20
C GLU A 196 -20.03 -4.31 -3.26
N PHE A 197 -19.65 -3.09 -2.84
CA PHE A 197 -18.24 -2.70 -2.73
C PHE A 197 -17.43 -3.67 -1.85
N ASP A 198 -17.96 -4.04 -0.68
CA ASP A 198 -17.34 -4.98 0.24
C ASP A 198 -17.28 -6.41 -0.31
N THR A 199 -18.37 -6.87 -0.93
CA THR A 199 -18.45 -8.19 -1.58
C THR A 199 -17.42 -8.33 -2.69
N ARG A 200 -17.21 -7.27 -3.48
CA ARG A 200 -16.20 -7.23 -4.54
C ARG A 200 -14.79 -7.28 -3.97
N PHE A 201 -14.50 -6.52 -2.91
CA PHE A 201 -13.21 -6.58 -2.24
C PHE A 201 -12.91 -7.98 -1.69
N ALA A 202 -13.86 -8.62 -1.01
CA ALA A 202 -13.73 -9.99 -0.50
C ALA A 202 -13.49 -11.02 -1.64
N SER A 203 -13.96 -10.71 -2.85
CA SER A 203 -13.80 -11.55 -4.04
C SER A 203 -12.48 -11.31 -4.80
N VAL A 204 -11.65 -10.34 -4.39
CA VAL A 204 -10.34 -10.11 -5.02
C VAL A 204 -9.39 -11.26 -4.69
N PRO A 205 -8.75 -11.89 -5.69
CA PRO A 205 -7.83 -13.00 -5.44
C PRO A 205 -6.54 -12.56 -4.75
N VAL A 206 -5.99 -13.43 -3.90
CA VAL A 206 -4.68 -13.21 -3.28
C VAL A 206 -3.55 -13.35 -4.32
N PHE A 207 -2.50 -12.55 -4.17
CA PHE A 207 -1.36 -12.56 -5.10
C PHE A 207 0.00 -12.55 -4.40
N GLY A 208 0.99 -13.20 -5.03
CA GLY A 208 2.36 -13.31 -4.52
C GLY A 208 2.45 -14.13 -3.22
N HIS A 209 3.57 -14.01 -2.50
CA HIS A 209 3.71 -14.60 -1.16
C HIS A 209 2.90 -13.81 -0.13
N SER A 210 2.89 -12.49 -0.24
CA SER A 210 2.17 -11.57 0.63
C SER A 210 1.97 -10.20 -0.01
N THR A 211 1.92 -10.14 -1.35
CA THR A 211 1.82 -8.89 -2.12
C THR A 211 0.41 -8.35 -2.06
N ILE A 212 -0.60 -9.19 -2.34
CA ILE A 212 -2.02 -8.88 -2.11
C ILE A 212 -2.60 -9.94 -1.20
N ARG A 213 -3.17 -9.51 -0.08
CA ARG A 213 -3.81 -10.38 0.90
C ARG A 213 -5.31 -10.48 0.66
N GLY A 214 -5.94 -11.46 1.31
CA GLY A 214 -7.39 -11.55 1.30
C GLY A 214 -7.98 -10.36 2.07
N PHE A 215 -8.95 -9.68 1.46
CA PHE A 215 -9.71 -8.63 2.12
C PHE A 215 -10.79 -9.23 3.01
N LYS A 216 -11.22 -8.47 4.02
CA LYS A 216 -12.29 -8.89 4.93
C LYS A 216 -13.65 -8.60 4.29
N ASP A 217 -14.68 -9.31 4.73
CA ASP A 217 -16.07 -9.14 4.26
C ASP A 217 -16.64 -7.74 4.52
N ASN A 218 -16.01 -6.93 5.38
CA ASN A 218 -16.45 -5.58 5.72
C ASN A 218 -15.26 -4.61 5.61
N THR A 219 -14.80 -4.43 4.38
CA THR A 219 -13.62 -3.65 4.01
C THR A 219 -13.87 -2.13 4.19
N SER A 220 -15.11 -1.69 3.96
CA SER A 220 -15.59 -0.31 4.05
C SER A 220 -15.58 0.25 5.48
N ASP A 221 -15.70 -0.59 6.50
CA ASP A 221 -15.59 -0.18 7.90
C ASP A 221 -14.16 0.20 8.30
N MET A 222 -13.15 -0.26 7.55
CA MET A 222 -11.74 0.08 7.74
C MET A 222 -11.21 -0.18 9.16
N GLN A 223 -11.79 -1.16 9.86
CA GLN A 223 -11.43 -1.49 11.23
C GLN A 223 -10.24 -2.43 11.32
N LYS A 224 -9.36 -2.16 12.30
CA LYS A 224 -8.14 -2.94 12.60
C LYS A 224 -7.25 -3.15 11.36
N LEU A 225 -7.11 -2.13 10.51
CA LEU A 225 -6.24 -2.14 9.33
C LEU A 225 -4.87 -1.55 9.66
N ALA A 226 -3.82 -2.17 9.12
CA ALA A 226 -2.46 -1.65 9.11
C ALA A 226 -2.18 -0.89 7.80
N ALA A 227 -1.08 -0.14 7.74
CA ALA A 227 -0.68 0.64 6.56
C ALA A 227 -0.69 -0.17 5.25
N ARG A 228 -0.13 -1.38 5.31
CA ARG A 228 -0.07 -2.32 4.18
C ARG A 228 -1.45 -2.74 3.65
N ASP A 229 -2.49 -2.71 4.50
CA ASP A 229 -3.83 -3.12 4.06
C ASP A 229 -4.45 -1.98 3.23
N TYR A 230 -4.14 -0.71 3.56
CA TYR A 230 -4.46 0.44 2.71
C TYR A 230 -3.67 0.44 1.40
N GLU A 231 -2.43 -0.03 1.39
CA GLU A 231 -1.68 -0.27 0.14
C GLU A 231 -2.40 -1.27 -0.75
N ASP A 232 -2.75 -2.45 -0.24
CA ASP A 232 -3.48 -3.49 -1.00
C ASP A 232 -4.81 -2.93 -1.57
N MET A 233 -5.51 -2.10 -0.78
CA MET A 233 -6.74 -1.41 -1.22
C MET A 233 -6.49 -0.48 -2.40
N ILE A 234 -5.46 0.38 -2.37
CA ILE A 234 -5.10 1.26 -3.50
C ILE A 234 -4.97 0.43 -4.77
N LEU A 235 -4.24 -0.68 -4.70
CA LEU A 235 -3.89 -1.49 -5.87
C LEU A 235 -5.08 -2.29 -6.45
N CYS A 236 -6.19 -2.43 -5.72
CA CYS A 236 -7.33 -3.27 -6.10
C CYS A 236 -8.68 -2.52 -6.17
N ILE A 237 -8.72 -1.22 -5.86
CA ILE A 237 -9.99 -0.48 -5.71
C ILE A 237 -10.76 -0.27 -7.02
N ILE A 238 -10.07 -0.15 -8.17
CA ILE A 238 -10.70 0.20 -9.45
C ILE A 238 -11.78 -0.82 -9.86
N PRO A 239 -11.50 -2.14 -9.94
CA PRO A 239 -12.54 -3.13 -10.22
C PRO A 239 -13.66 -3.17 -9.19
N CYS A 240 -13.34 -2.89 -7.92
CA CYS A 240 -14.31 -2.93 -6.84
C CYS A 240 -15.30 -1.76 -6.90
N PHE A 241 -14.86 -0.60 -7.39
CA PHE A 241 -15.67 0.61 -7.45
C PHE A 241 -16.45 0.79 -8.77
N GLU A 242 -15.96 0.21 -9.87
CA GLU A 242 -16.56 0.42 -11.19
C GLU A 242 -18.06 0.11 -11.24
N GLY A 243 -18.85 1.04 -11.78
CA GLY A 243 -20.28 0.86 -11.99
C GLY A 243 -21.12 0.95 -10.71
N LEU A 244 -20.54 1.33 -9.57
CA LEU A 244 -21.31 1.60 -8.34
C LEU A 244 -22.01 2.96 -8.35
N LEU A 245 -21.66 3.85 -9.28
CA LEU A 245 -22.29 5.15 -9.46
C LEU A 245 -22.68 5.34 -10.93
N ASP A 246 -23.54 6.32 -11.18
CA ASP A 246 -23.96 6.67 -12.54
C ASP A 246 -22.90 7.51 -13.26
N GLU A 247 -22.92 7.48 -14.60
CA GLU A 247 -22.11 8.39 -15.40
C GLU A 247 -22.67 9.82 -15.32
N PRO A 248 -21.82 10.86 -15.33
CA PRO A 248 -20.37 10.85 -15.55
C PRO A 248 -19.53 10.62 -14.27
N ASP A 249 -20.17 10.54 -13.10
CA ASP A 249 -19.48 10.54 -11.80
C ASP A 249 -18.60 9.30 -11.60
N ASN A 250 -19.08 8.14 -12.07
CA ASN A 250 -18.30 6.91 -12.13
C ASN A 250 -16.99 7.10 -12.90
N SER A 251 -17.05 7.63 -14.13
CA SER A 251 -15.84 7.82 -14.94
C SER A 251 -14.83 8.80 -14.32
N ILE A 252 -15.30 9.87 -13.67
CA ILE A 252 -14.43 10.84 -12.99
C ILE A 252 -13.69 10.17 -11.83
N ILE A 253 -14.39 9.38 -11.01
CA ILE A 253 -13.77 8.66 -9.88
C ILE A 253 -12.78 7.61 -10.39
N LEU A 254 -13.12 6.83 -11.42
CA LEU A 254 -12.21 5.83 -11.97
C LEU A 254 -10.95 6.46 -12.55
N ASN A 255 -11.05 7.62 -13.20
CA ASN A 255 -9.89 8.39 -13.68
C ASN A 255 -8.97 8.78 -12.51
N MET A 256 -9.53 9.33 -11.44
CA MET A 256 -8.78 9.72 -10.25
C MET A 256 -8.11 8.51 -9.58
N LEU A 257 -8.84 7.40 -9.40
CA LEU A 257 -8.32 6.17 -8.81
C LEU A 257 -7.18 5.58 -9.66
N TYR A 258 -7.31 5.61 -10.98
CA TYR A 258 -6.25 5.18 -11.90
C TYR A 258 -4.98 6.00 -11.73
N THR A 259 -5.09 7.32 -11.72
CA THR A 259 -3.95 8.21 -11.52
C THR A 259 -3.33 8.04 -10.14
N MET A 260 -4.12 7.74 -9.10
CA MET A 260 -3.63 7.41 -7.77
C MET A 260 -2.81 6.10 -7.76
N CYS A 261 -3.28 5.05 -8.43
CA CYS A 261 -2.52 3.80 -8.60
C CYS A 261 -1.20 4.03 -9.36
N GLN A 262 -1.24 4.86 -10.40
CA GLN A 262 -0.06 5.21 -11.19
C GLN A 262 0.95 6.01 -10.35
N PHE A 263 0.49 6.99 -9.58
CA PHE A 263 1.31 7.76 -8.64
C PHE A 263 1.97 6.83 -7.62
N HIS A 264 1.18 5.97 -6.97
CA HIS A 264 1.66 5.03 -5.95
C HIS A 264 2.73 4.09 -6.51
N SER A 265 2.47 3.51 -7.68
CA SER A 265 3.38 2.56 -8.35
C SER A 265 4.72 3.19 -8.71
N ILE A 266 4.72 4.40 -9.27
CA ILE A 266 5.96 5.11 -9.63
C ILE A 266 6.69 5.60 -8.38
N ALA A 267 5.98 6.18 -7.41
CA ALA A 267 6.61 6.75 -6.22
C ALA A 267 7.33 5.69 -5.39
N LYS A 268 6.80 4.47 -5.32
CA LYS A 268 7.38 3.37 -4.53
C LYS A 268 8.54 2.63 -5.22
N LEU A 269 8.98 3.03 -6.42
CA LEU A 269 10.13 2.39 -7.06
C LEU A 269 11.38 2.48 -6.15
N GLN A 270 12.19 1.44 -6.17
CA GLN A 270 13.47 1.31 -5.46
C GLN A 270 14.67 1.67 -6.35
N MET A 271 14.41 1.85 -7.64
CA MET A 271 15.38 2.33 -8.60
C MET A 271 14.68 3.32 -9.50
N HIS A 272 15.23 4.54 -9.56
CA HIS A 272 14.71 5.62 -10.37
C HIS A 272 15.73 6.04 -11.41
N THR A 273 15.25 6.24 -12.63
CA THR A 273 15.95 6.94 -13.72
C THR A 273 15.40 8.36 -13.86
N GLU A 274 16.11 9.23 -14.59
CA GLU A 274 15.62 10.57 -14.93
C GLU A 274 14.21 10.53 -15.54
N GLU A 275 13.94 9.54 -16.39
CA GLU A 275 12.63 9.33 -17.01
C GLU A 275 11.55 8.99 -15.97
N THR A 276 11.79 8.02 -15.07
CA THR A 276 10.79 7.66 -14.04
C THR A 276 10.49 8.82 -13.10
N VAL A 277 11.49 9.66 -12.78
CA VAL A 277 11.29 10.88 -11.96
C VAL A 277 10.48 11.91 -12.76
N GLY A 278 10.75 12.07 -14.06
CA GLY A 278 9.96 12.90 -14.96
C GLY A 278 8.49 12.45 -15.01
N ARG A 279 8.23 11.15 -15.16
CA ARG A 279 6.89 10.56 -15.11
C ARG A 279 6.22 10.82 -13.76
N LEU A 280 6.93 10.65 -12.65
CA LEU A 280 6.39 10.93 -11.32
C LEU A 280 5.91 12.38 -11.17
N ARG A 281 6.71 13.35 -11.64
CA ARG A 281 6.31 14.78 -11.62
C ARG A 281 5.03 15.02 -12.43
N LYS A 282 4.93 14.45 -13.64
CA LYS A 282 3.75 14.57 -14.50
C LYS A 282 2.51 13.97 -13.84
N VAL A 283 2.63 12.75 -13.30
CA VAL A 283 1.52 12.05 -12.65
C VAL A 283 1.02 12.80 -11.41
N ILE A 284 1.90 13.44 -10.62
CA ILE A 284 1.48 14.29 -9.49
C ILE A 284 0.63 15.48 -9.96
N THR A 285 1.01 16.13 -11.08
CA THR A 285 0.19 17.20 -11.67
C THR A 285 -1.18 16.69 -12.11
N THR A 286 -1.21 15.54 -12.80
CA THR A 286 -2.47 14.90 -13.22
C THR A 286 -3.34 14.52 -12.02
N LEU A 287 -2.75 13.98 -10.95
CA LEU A 287 -3.48 13.61 -9.73
C LEU A 287 -4.09 14.84 -9.05
N GLY A 288 -3.35 15.96 -9.01
CA GLY A 288 -3.88 17.22 -8.50
C GLY A 288 -5.08 17.73 -9.29
N ASN A 289 -5.05 17.60 -10.62
CA ASN A 289 -6.20 17.95 -11.47
C ASN A 289 -7.39 17.01 -11.20
N ASP A 290 -7.18 15.70 -11.22
CA ASP A 290 -8.24 14.71 -11.02
C ASP A 290 -8.91 14.85 -9.64
N LEU A 291 -8.13 15.13 -8.57
CA LEU A 291 -8.67 15.36 -7.22
C LEU A 291 -9.53 16.63 -7.16
N ARG A 292 -9.14 17.71 -7.86
CA ARG A 292 -9.94 18.94 -7.93
C ARG A 292 -11.21 18.72 -8.73
N THR A 293 -11.13 18.05 -9.88
CA THR A 293 -12.31 17.68 -10.69
C THR A 293 -13.28 16.84 -9.85
N PHE A 294 -12.79 15.83 -9.14
CA PHE A 294 -13.59 15.03 -8.21
C PHE A 294 -14.27 15.90 -7.14
N GLN A 295 -13.52 16.81 -6.50
CA GLN A 295 -14.07 17.69 -5.46
C GLN A 295 -15.12 18.67 -5.99
N LEU A 296 -14.90 19.25 -7.17
CA LEU A 296 -15.73 20.32 -7.73
C LEU A 296 -16.93 19.81 -8.51
N GLU A 297 -16.83 18.65 -9.16
CA GLU A 297 -17.88 18.12 -10.03
C GLU A 297 -18.68 16.98 -9.39
N VAL A 298 -18.04 16.13 -8.59
CA VAL A 298 -18.68 14.93 -8.02
C VAL A 298 -19.10 15.18 -6.58
N CYS A 299 -18.18 15.58 -5.70
CA CYS A 299 -18.48 15.72 -4.26
C CYS A 299 -19.60 16.72 -3.96
N VAL A 300 -19.81 17.73 -4.81
CA VAL A 300 -20.88 18.74 -4.65
C VAL A 300 -22.28 18.18 -4.89
N LYS A 301 -22.40 17.02 -5.57
CA LYS A 301 -23.68 16.38 -5.92
C LYS A 301 -24.24 15.48 -4.82
N TYR A 302 -23.40 15.07 -3.87
CA TYR A 302 -23.76 14.08 -2.85
C TYR A 302 -23.72 14.70 -1.45
N GLU A 303 -24.84 14.67 -0.74
CA GLU A 303 -24.84 14.96 0.68
C GLU A 303 -24.17 13.80 1.42
N THR A 304 -23.02 14.09 2.01
CA THR A 304 -22.18 13.10 2.70
C THR A 304 -22.13 13.39 4.19
N PHE A 305 -22.30 12.33 4.98
CA PHE A 305 -22.36 12.39 6.43
C PHE A 305 -21.33 11.45 7.05
N GLU A 306 -21.12 11.57 8.36
CA GLU A 306 -20.33 10.60 9.12
C GLU A 306 -20.81 9.17 8.90
N THR A 307 -19.85 8.25 8.76
CA THR A 307 -20.13 6.81 8.74
C THR A 307 -20.60 6.34 10.13
N SER A 308 -21.24 5.17 10.20
CA SER A 308 -21.64 4.58 11.48
C SER A 308 -20.46 4.42 12.45
N SER A 309 -19.30 4.03 11.92
CA SER A 309 -18.04 3.89 12.67
C SER A 309 -17.56 5.24 13.22
N GLU A 310 -17.66 6.32 12.45
CA GLU A 310 -17.29 7.68 12.87
C GLU A 310 -18.23 8.23 13.96
N VAL A 311 -19.54 8.01 13.84
CA VAL A 311 -20.52 8.39 14.88
C VAL A 311 -20.21 7.70 16.19
N GLN A 312 -19.88 6.41 16.16
CA GLN A 312 -19.50 5.66 17.35
C GLN A 312 -18.19 6.16 17.95
N ALA A 313 -17.17 6.45 17.12
CA ALA A 313 -15.90 7.00 17.57
C ALA A 313 -16.07 8.37 18.24
N ARG A 314 -16.86 9.27 17.62
CA ARG A 314 -17.24 10.56 18.19
C ARG A 314 -17.96 10.39 19.52
N GLY A 315 -18.94 9.50 19.60
CA GLY A 315 -19.65 9.19 20.84
C GLY A 315 -18.71 8.75 21.96
N ARG A 316 -17.75 7.86 21.66
CA ARG A 316 -16.70 7.46 22.62
C ARG A 316 -15.82 8.63 23.04
N ALA A 317 -15.41 9.49 22.10
CA ALA A 317 -14.60 10.67 22.40
C ALA A 317 -15.35 11.68 23.27
N ASP A 318 -16.62 11.94 23.00
CA ASP A 318 -17.46 12.85 23.77
C ASP A 318 -17.70 12.32 25.19
N MET A 319 -17.92 11.01 25.35
CA MET A 319 -17.96 10.37 26.67
C MET A 319 -16.64 10.56 27.44
N ARG A 320 -15.49 10.35 26.79
CA ARG A 320 -14.17 10.58 27.41
C ARG A 320 -13.97 12.04 27.82
N ARG A 321 -14.34 13.00 26.96
CA ARG A 321 -14.27 14.44 27.24
C ARG A 321 -15.20 14.84 28.38
N ALA A 322 -16.42 14.29 28.42
CA ALA A 322 -17.38 14.52 29.49
C ALA A 322 -16.86 13.97 30.84
N ALA A 323 -16.30 12.76 30.85
CA ALA A 323 -15.67 12.17 32.03
C ALA A 323 -14.50 13.02 32.54
N LEU A 324 -13.64 13.52 31.64
CA LEU A 324 -12.54 14.41 31.99
C LEU A 324 -13.03 15.74 32.59
N ARG A 325 -14.06 16.33 32.00
CA ARG A 325 -14.71 17.56 32.51
C ARG A 325 -15.31 17.34 33.89
N ALA A 326 -16.00 16.22 34.10
CA ALA A 326 -16.56 15.86 35.41
C ALA A 326 -15.47 15.67 36.48
N ARG A 327 -14.36 14.99 36.11
CA ARG A 327 -13.20 14.81 37.01
C ARG A 327 -12.53 16.13 37.38
N ASN A 328 -12.42 17.05 36.43
CA ASN A 328 -11.85 18.38 36.68
C ASN A 328 -12.78 19.24 37.55
N ALA A 329 -14.10 19.21 37.31
CA ALA A 329 -15.08 19.92 38.13
C ALA A 329 -15.12 19.42 39.58
N ALA A 330 -15.00 18.11 39.81
CA ALA A 330 -14.92 17.52 41.15
C ALA A 330 -13.66 17.93 41.94
N ARG A 331 -12.58 18.35 41.25
CA ARG A 331 -11.33 18.82 41.88
C ARG A 331 -11.34 20.31 42.24
N GLU A 332 -12.23 21.12 41.65
CA GLU A 332 -12.30 22.58 41.89
C GLU A 332 -13.25 22.98 43.03
N GLY A 333 -13.82 22.02 43.77
CA GLY A 333 -14.54 22.31 45.01
C GLY A 333 -15.92 22.95 44.81
N ASP A 334 -16.48 22.91 43.61
CA ASP A 334 -17.88 23.29 43.39
C ASP A 334 -18.78 22.19 43.96
N THR A 335 -19.49 22.52 45.05
CA THR A 335 -20.57 21.69 45.61
C THR A 335 -21.75 21.69 44.64
N ILE A 336 -21.67 20.88 43.58
CA ILE A 336 -22.79 20.59 42.70
C ILE A 336 -23.09 19.11 42.82
N ASN A 337 -24.33 18.78 43.16
CA ASN A 337 -24.81 17.42 43.31
C ASN A 337 -24.51 16.57 42.05
N PRO A 338 -23.82 15.41 42.17
CA PRO A 338 -23.48 14.56 41.03
C PRO A 338 -24.71 14.04 40.26
N HIS A 339 -25.87 13.96 40.91
CA HIS A 339 -27.07 13.33 40.34
C HIS A 339 -27.83 14.20 39.31
N ASP A 340 -27.62 15.52 39.26
CA ASP A 340 -28.49 16.41 38.47
C ASP A 340 -27.97 16.73 37.05
N LYS A 341 -26.70 16.44 36.72
CA LYS A 341 -26.12 16.75 35.38
C LYS A 341 -25.63 15.55 34.56
N LEU A 342 -25.36 14.41 35.19
CA LEU A 342 -24.93 13.18 34.51
C LEU A 342 -25.97 12.65 33.50
N PRO A 343 -27.29 12.64 33.80
CA PRO A 343 -28.30 12.20 32.84
C PRO A 343 -28.51 13.19 31.67
N GLN A 344 -28.39 14.50 31.90
CA GLN A 344 -28.64 15.53 30.86
C GLN A 344 -27.47 15.69 29.89
N ILE A 345 -26.22 15.54 30.33
CA ILE A 345 -25.05 15.57 29.44
C ILE A 345 -24.97 14.27 28.62
N ALA A 346 -25.31 13.12 29.23
CA ALA A 346 -25.41 11.85 28.51
C ALA A 346 -26.58 11.84 27.50
N ALA A 347 -27.72 12.45 27.83
CA ALA A 347 -28.87 12.59 26.92
C ALA A 347 -28.62 13.57 25.76
N ASN A 348 -27.75 14.57 25.94
CA ASN A 348 -27.34 15.47 24.86
C ASN A 348 -26.19 14.92 24.00
N ALA A 349 -25.39 13.98 24.52
CA ALA A 349 -24.38 13.26 23.75
C ALA A 349 -25.00 12.20 22.81
N SER A 350 -26.20 11.70 23.15
CA SER A 350 -26.94 10.71 22.36
C SER A 350 -27.96 11.31 21.38
N SER A 351 -28.12 12.64 21.33
CA SER A 351 -29.13 13.33 20.50
C SER A 351 -28.60 14.04 19.26
N GLY A 352 -27.27 14.00 19.02
CA GLY A 352 -26.67 14.57 17.81
C GLY A 352 -26.75 13.60 16.63
N GLY A 353 -27.49 13.95 15.58
CA GLY A 353 -27.49 13.22 14.31
C GLY A 353 -26.11 13.06 13.68
N ARG A 354 -26.04 12.39 12.52
CA ARG A 354 -24.80 12.27 11.75
C ARG A 354 -24.36 13.66 11.30
N LEU A 355 -23.10 14.03 11.53
CA LEU A 355 -22.60 15.33 11.08
C LEU A 355 -22.31 15.31 9.57
N PRO A 356 -22.56 16.41 8.85
CA PRO A 356 -22.15 16.53 7.46
C PRO A 356 -20.62 16.52 7.36
N LYS A 357 -20.07 15.86 6.35
CA LYS A 357 -18.63 15.74 6.12
C LYS A 357 -18.30 16.05 4.66
N ARG A 358 -17.30 16.90 4.43
CA ARG A 358 -16.84 17.25 3.07
C ARG A 358 -15.41 16.77 2.84
N LEU A 359 -15.06 16.50 1.59
CA LEU A 359 -13.67 16.20 1.23
C LEU A 359 -12.80 17.45 1.42
N ASN A 360 -11.80 17.35 2.31
CA ASN A 360 -10.84 18.41 2.55
C ASN A 360 -9.51 18.11 1.83
N LEU A 361 -9.21 18.89 0.78
CA LEU A 361 -7.93 18.81 0.08
C LEU A 361 -6.85 19.73 0.68
N ASN A 362 -7.17 20.60 1.64
CA ASN A 362 -6.21 21.52 2.24
C ASN A 362 -5.47 20.88 3.44
N THR A 363 -4.79 19.76 3.20
CA THR A 363 -4.05 18.99 4.21
C THR A 363 -2.55 18.96 3.92
N TYR A 364 -1.72 18.97 4.97
CA TYR A 364 -0.27 18.81 4.79
C TYR A 364 0.08 17.52 4.03
N LYS A 365 -0.65 16.44 4.31
CA LYS A 365 -0.49 15.13 3.66
C LYS A 365 -0.60 15.25 2.14
N LEU A 366 -1.63 15.91 1.61
CA LEU A 366 -1.72 16.19 0.17
C LEU A 366 -0.57 17.08 -0.31
N HIS A 367 -0.24 18.14 0.44
CA HIS A 367 0.84 19.05 0.06
C HIS A 367 2.19 18.35 -0.13
N SER A 368 2.51 17.38 0.73
CA SER A 368 3.80 16.69 0.77
C SER A 368 4.10 15.87 -0.50
N ILE A 369 3.08 15.47 -1.29
CA ILE A 369 3.29 14.53 -2.41
C ILE A 369 4.19 15.11 -3.53
N VAL A 370 4.24 16.43 -3.67
CA VAL A 370 5.11 17.11 -4.67
C VAL A 370 6.58 17.08 -4.26
N ASP A 371 6.88 16.86 -2.98
CA ASP A 371 8.27 16.84 -2.49
C ASP A 371 8.97 15.50 -2.80
N TYR A 372 8.22 14.46 -3.22
CA TYR A 372 8.75 13.12 -3.46
C TYR A 372 9.80 13.07 -4.58
N PRO A 373 9.55 13.56 -5.81
CA PRO A 373 10.53 13.52 -6.90
C PRO A 373 11.89 14.13 -6.52
N ASP A 374 11.87 15.33 -5.94
CA ASP A 374 13.09 16.05 -5.59
C ASP A 374 13.79 15.42 -4.38
N THR A 375 13.02 14.84 -3.46
CA THR A 375 13.57 14.03 -2.37
C THR A 375 14.26 12.78 -2.91
N ILE A 376 13.63 12.06 -3.83
CA ILE A 376 14.18 10.85 -4.47
C ILE A 376 15.51 11.15 -5.15
N VAL A 377 15.58 12.24 -5.94
CA VAL A 377 16.83 12.65 -6.59
C VAL A 377 17.94 12.96 -5.58
N ARG A 378 17.58 13.54 -4.43
CA ARG A 378 18.55 14.05 -3.45
C ARG A 378 19.06 12.97 -2.49
N VAL A 379 18.18 12.11 -1.99
CA VAL A 379 18.52 11.15 -0.91
C VAL A 379 18.28 9.69 -1.29
N GLY A 380 17.72 9.43 -2.48
CA GLY A 380 17.39 8.10 -2.97
C GLY A 380 15.93 7.69 -2.72
N PRO A 381 15.57 6.45 -3.08
CA PRO A 381 14.20 5.92 -3.01
C PRO A 381 13.58 5.94 -1.59
N LEU A 382 12.27 5.78 -1.53
CA LEU A 382 11.47 5.96 -0.31
C LEU A 382 11.73 4.93 0.79
N ASP A 383 12.33 3.79 0.45
CA ASP A 383 12.71 2.76 1.41
C ASP A 383 13.85 3.21 2.34
N ILE A 384 14.68 4.18 1.92
CA ILE A 384 15.75 4.74 2.76
C ILE A 384 15.18 5.56 3.92
N GLY A 385 14.11 6.32 3.66
CA GLY A 385 13.47 7.22 4.62
C GLY A 385 12.20 6.66 5.26
N SER A 386 11.86 5.39 5.05
CA SER A 386 10.60 4.81 5.53
C SER A 386 10.57 4.70 7.06
N THR A 387 9.44 5.06 7.68
CA THR A 387 9.16 4.87 9.11
C THR A 387 8.64 3.46 9.42
N GLN A 388 8.30 2.66 8.40
CA GLN A 388 7.78 1.29 8.54
C GLN A 388 8.70 0.37 9.37
N PRO A 389 10.04 0.39 9.23
CA PRO A 389 10.92 -0.39 10.11
C PRO A 389 10.80 0.01 11.58
N GLY A 390 10.68 1.31 11.86
CA GLY A 390 10.49 1.83 13.22
C GLY A 390 9.15 1.39 13.82
N GLU A 391 8.08 1.46 13.03
CA GLU A 391 6.76 0.97 13.46
C GLU A 391 6.77 -0.54 13.71
N HIS A 392 7.47 -1.32 12.89
CA HIS A 392 7.64 -2.75 13.12
C HIS A 392 8.34 -3.05 14.45
N GLU A 393 9.29 -2.21 14.87
CA GLU A 393 9.97 -2.35 16.16
C GLU A 393 9.02 -2.08 17.35
N HIS A 394 7.96 -1.28 17.17
CA HIS A 394 6.94 -1.11 18.20
C HIS A 394 6.28 -2.43 18.61
N LYS A 395 6.26 -3.46 17.74
CA LYS A 395 5.78 -4.79 18.10
C LYS A 395 6.61 -5.41 19.23
N HIS A 396 7.93 -5.25 19.20
CA HIS A 396 8.79 -5.72 20.29
C HIS A 396 8.53 -4.95 21.58
N VAL A 397 8.38 -3.63 21.49
CA VAL A 397 8.05 -2.77 22.63
C VAL A 397 6.72 -3.19 23.26
N LYS A 398 5.66 -3.36 22.45
CA LYS A 398 4.33 -3.82 22.89
C LYS A 398 4.38 -5.22 23.50
N THR A 399 5.09 -6.16 22.88
CA THR A 399 5.28 -7.51 23.45
C THR A 399 6.01 -7.47 24.79
N ARG A 400 7.08 -6.68 24.91
CA ARG A 400 7.83 -6.54 26.17
C ARG A 400 6.98 -5.91 27.26
N TYR A 401 6.16 -4.92 26.89
CA TYR A 401 5.18 -4.31 27.78
C TYR A 401 4.17 -5.35 28.30
N ARG A 402 3.59 -6.17 27.42
CA ARG A 402 2.68 -7.28 27.80
C ARG A 402 3.32 -8.28 28.75
N GLN A 403 4.62 -8.56 28.56
CA GLN A 403 5.36 -9.46 29.42
C GLN A 403 5.85 -8.80 30.74
N SER A 404 5.63 -7.49 30.94
CA SER A 404 5.99 -6.79 32.16
C SER A 404 4.87 -6.92 33.20
N SER A 405 5.16 -6.68 34.47
CA SER A 405 4.10 -6.64 35.49
C SER A 405 3.27 -5.35 35.45
N LYS A 406 3.42 -4.51 34.42
CA LYS A 406 2.82 -3.17 34.23
C LYS A 406 3.19 -2.12 35.31
N HIS A 407 3.80 -2.54 36.42
CA HIS A 407 4.41 -1.67 37.43
C HIS A 407 5.86 -1.31 37.07
N GLU A 408 6.19 -0.02 36.95
CA GLU A 408 7.51 0.44 36.47
C GLU A 408 7.95 -0.24 35.15
N ALA A 409 6.99 -0.43 34.24
CA ALA A 409 7.17 -1.21 33.02
C ALA A 409 8.41 -0.79 32.20
N GLN A 410 8.69 0.50 32.13
CA GLN A 410 9.86 1.07 31.44
C GLN A 410 11.19 0.45 31.93
N GLY A 411 11.37 0.34 33.25
CA GLY A 411 12.57 -0.26 33.84
C GLY A 411 12.67 -1.77 33.58
N GLN A 412 11.54 -2.48 33.57
CA GLN A 412 11.49 -3.90 33.25
C GLN A 412 11.80 -4.16 31.77
N MET A 413 11.25 -3.35 30.88
CA MET A 413 11.51 -3.40 29.45
C MET A 413 12.99 -3.15 29.13
N ALA A 414 13.60 -2.15 29.77
CA ALA A 414 15.02 -1.86 29.63
C ALA A 414 15.90 -3.05 30.09
N LYS A 415 15.58 -3.67 31.24
CA LYS A 415 16.30 -4.86 31.72
C LYS A 415 16.20 -6.04 30.75
N LYS A 416 15.02 -6.29 30.18
CA LYS A 416 14.82 -7.34 29.17
C LYS A 416 15.62 -7.07 27.90
N ASP A 417 15.67 -5.82 27.45
CA ASP A 417 16.48 -5.44 26.28
C ASP A 417 17.97 -5.70 26.50
N VAL A 418 18.49 -5.33 27.68
CA VAL A 418 19.88 -5.61 28.06
C VAL A 418 20.15 -7.12 28.08
N TYR A 419 19.25 -7.90 28.68
CA TYR A 419 19.39 -9.35 28.76
C TYR A 419 19.39 -10.01 27.38
N GLU A 420 18.45 -9.64 26.52
CA GLU A 420 18.37 -10.16 25.15
C GLU A 420 19.60 -9.79 24.32
N ARG A 421 20.08 -8.55 24.42
CA ARG A 421 21.30 -8.10 23.73
C ARG A 421 22.52 -8.88 24.16
N GLU A 422 22.66 -9.12 25.47
CA GLU A 422 23.75 -9.92 26.02
C GLU A 422 23.67 -11.39 25.58
N LEU A 423 22.46 -11.97 25.53
CA LEU A 423 22.27 -13.32 24.98
C LEU A 423 22.62 -13.40 23.50
N ARG A 424 22.23 -12.41 22.68
CA ARG A 424 22.59 -12.34 21.26
C ARG A 424 24.10 -12.21 21.06
N ARG A 425 24.78 -11.39 21.87
CA ARG A 425 26.24 -11.25 21.87
C ARG A 425 26.93 -12.58 22.17
N ARG A 426 26.55 -13.24 23.27
CA ARG A 426 27.09 -14.57 23.63
C ARG A 426 26.80 -15.61 22.56
N ALA A 427 25.61 -15.57 21.96
CA ALA A 427 25.25 -16.46 20.86
C ALA A 427 26.14 -16.24 19.61
N HIS A 428 26.52 -15.00 19.31
CA HIS A 428 27.46 -14.70 18.24
C HIS A 428 28.87 -15.24 18.55
N GLU A 429 29.39 -14.92 19.73
CA GLU A 429 30.71 -15.39 20.19
C GLU A 429 30.80 -16.92 20.17
N LEU A 430 29.75 -17.63 20.61
CA LEU A 430 29.67 -19.09 20.55
C LEU A 430 29.66 -19.63 19.11
N ARG A 431 29.01 -18.94 18.16
CA ARG A 431 29.03 -19.35 16.74
C ARG A 431 30.41 -19.16 16.12
N GLU A 432 31.13 -18.09 16.47
CA GLU A 432 32.48 -17.83 15.95
C GLU A 432 33.49 -18.91 16.34
N ILE A 433 33.35 -19.48 17.55
CA ILE A 433 34.16 -20.62 18.00
C ILE A 433 33.65 -21.99 17.50
N GLY A 434 32.65 -22.00 16.60
CA GLY A 434 32.11 -23.20 15.97
C GLY A 434 31.06 -23.96 16.80
N TYR A 435 30.55 -23.37 17.88
CA TYR A 435 29.55 -24.00 18.74
C TYR A 435 28.15 -23.90 18.13
N GLN A 436 27.47 -25.03 17.98
CA GLN A 436 26.08 -25.07 17.48
C GLN A 436 25.11 -24.76 18.60
N LEU A 437 24.28 -23.72 18.40
CA LEU A 437 23.25 -23.36 19.36
C LEU A 437 21.98 -24.17 19.11
N PRO A 438 21.32 -24.68 20.16
CA PRO A 438 20.04 -25.35 20.05
C PRO A 438 18.97 -24.38 19.53
N THR A 439 18.21 -24.80 18.52
CA THR A 439 17.06 -24.06 17.98
C THR A 439 15.76 -24.79 18.32
N LYS A 440 14.73 -24.04 18.74
CA LYS A 440 13.41 -24.61 18.98
C LYS A 440 12.71 -24.78 17.62
N GLY A 441 12.45 -26.02 17.22
CA GLY A 441 11.67 -26.34 16.03
C GLY A 441 10.21 -25.93 16.18
N LYS A 442 9.47 -25.93 15.07
CA LYS A 442 8.02 -25.60 15.05
C LYS A 442 7.21 -26.50 15.98
N ASP A 443 7.66 -27.74 16.18
CA ASP A 443 6.98 -28.73 17.03
C ASP A 443 7.47 -28.68 18.49
N GLY A 444 8.14 -27.59 18.89
CA GLY A 444 8.70 -27.41 20.24
C GLY A 444 9.95 -28.24 20.53
N THR A 445 10.37 -29.13 19.61
CA THR A 445 11.56 -29.97 19.75
C THR A 445 12.84 -29.15 19.59
N ILE A 446 13.80 -29.35 20.50
CA ILE A 446 15.11 -28.71 20.40
C ILE A 446 15.95 -29.47 19.36
N THR A 447 16.18 -28.86 18.21
CA THR A 447 17.06 -29.40 17.16
C THR A 447 18.35 -28.62 17.10
N THR A 448 19.47 -29.32 16.91
CA THR A 448 20.74 -28.70 16.53
C THR A 448 20.67 -28.41 15.03
N SER A 449 20.36 -27.17 14.66
CA SER A 449 20.37 -26.78 13.25
C SER A 449 21.81 -26.75 12.75
N SER A 450 22.18 -27.77 11.98
CA SER A 450 23.21 -27.59 10.96
C SER A 450 22.59 -26.78 9.83
N SER A 451 23.40 -25.89 9.25
CA SER A 451 23.09 -25.00 8.13
C SER A 451 22.39 -23.67 8.49
N ILE A 452 23.22 -22.62 8.51
CA ILE A 452 22.92 -21.42 7.71
C ILE A 452 22.30 -21.93 6.41
N PRO A 453 21.11 -21.47 5.96
CA PRO A 453 20.56 -21.92 4.68
C PRO A 453 21.65 -21.69 3.63
N SER A 454 22.24 -22.79 3.15
CA SER A 454 23.19 -22.76 2.06
C SER A 454 22.39 -22.33 0.85
N ARG A 455 22.27 -21.02 0.64
CA ARG A 455 21.82 -20.45 -0.63
C ARG A 455 22.88 -20.85 -1.63
N ASN A 456 22.69 -21.99 -2.29
CA ASN A 456 23.52 -22.32 -3.43
C ASN A 456 23.22 -21.24 -4.49
N PRO A 457 24.20 -20.42 -4.91
CA PRO A 457 23.96 -19.35 -5.87
C PRO A 457 23.35 -19.88 -7.19
N GLU A 458 23.63 -21.14 -7.53
CA GLU A 458 23.10 -21.79 -8.72
C GLU A 458 21.59 -22.02 -8.69
N ASP A 459 20.95 -22.10 -7.50
CA ASP A 459 19.49 -22.27 -7.41
C ASP A 459 18.72 -21.05 -7.94
N PHE A 460 19.36 -19.88 -8.00
CA PHE A 460 18.80 -18.65 -8.57
C PHE A 460 19.02 -18.53 -10.09
N LEU A 461 19.90 -19.33 -10.67
CA LEU A 461 20.14 -19.35 -12.12
C LEU A 461 19.13 -20.21 -12.88
N VAL A 462 18.39 -21.06 -12.17
CA VAL A 462 17.34 -21.89 -12.77
C VAL A 462 16.05 -21.10 -12.80
N HIS A 463 15.54 -20.82 -14.01
CA HIS A 463 14.27 -20.09 -14.22
C HIS A 463 13.09 -20.79 -13.57
N THR A 464 13.06 -22.13 -13.59
CA THR A 464 11.89 -22.92 -13.21
C THR A 464 12.24 -24.05 -12.26
N GLU A 465 11.41 -24.25 -11.23
CA GLU A 465 11.56 -25.37 -10.30
C GLU A 465 10.24 -26.16 -10.18
N VAL A 466 10.29 -27.41 -10.65
CA VAL A 466 9.22 -28.39 -10.51
C VAL A 466 9.77 -29.61 -9.77
N ALA A 467 8.94 -30.28 -8.97
CA ALA A 467 9.37 -31.41 -8.18
C ALA A 467 9.99 -32.52 -9.06
N LYS A 468 11.18 -32.98 -8.68
CA LYS A 468 11.91 -34.05 -9.40
C LYS A 468 11.36 -35.46 -9.13
N ASN A 469 10.49 -35.59 -8.12
CA ASN A 469 9.94 -36.88 -7.75
C ASN A 469 8.95 -37.41 -8.80
N ARG A 470 8.74 -38.73 -8.78
CA ARG A 470 7.84 -39.47 -9.68
C ARG A 470 6.56 -39.94 -8.97
N LYS A 471 6.24 -39.34 -7.82
CA LYS A 471 5.01 -39.62 -7.08
C LYS A 471 3.84 -38.92 -7.79
N GLY A 472 2.67 -39.55 -7.89
CA GLY A 472 1.52 -38.99 -8.62
C GLY A 472 1.58 -39.21 -10.14
N HIS A 473 2.09 -40.36 -10.60
CA HIS A 473 1.99 -40.75 -12.01
C HIS A 473 0.56 -41.15 -12.35
N THR A 474 0.07 -40.66 -13.48
CA THR A 474 -1.22 -41.04 -14.04
C THR A 474 -0.96 -41.67 -15.41
N ALA A 475 -1.53 -42.85 -15.66
CA ALA A 475 -1.50 -43.43 -16.99
C ALA A 475 -2.27 -42.51 -17.95
N LEU A 476 -1.65 -42.12 -19.07
CA LEU A 476 -2.26 -41.23 -20.08
C LEU A 476 -3.61 -41.76 -20.55
N SER A 477 -3.66 -43.07 -20.82
CA SER A 477 -4.89 -43.78 -21.18
C SER A 477 -6.00 -43.68 -20.13
N SER A 478 -5.66 -43.65 -18.84
CA SER A 478 -6.63 -43.47 -17.75
C SER A 478 -7.06 -42.01 -17.59
N LEU A 479 -6.16 -41.05 -17.82
CA LEU A 479 -6.46 -39.62 -17.73
C LEU A 479 -7.47 -39.21 -18.80
N LEU A 480 -7.27 -39.67 -20.03
CA LEU A 480 -8.12 -39.32 -21.17
C LEU A 480 -9.50 -39.97 -21.09
N ARG A 481 -9.58 -41.25 -20.68
CA ARG A 481 -10.87 -41.97 -20.56
C ARG A 481 -11.82 -41.33 -19.54
N GLY A 482 -11.29 -40.72 -18.48
CA GLY A 482 -12.09 -40.04 -17.47
C GLY A 482 -12.53 -38.63 -17.84
N ARG A 483 -12.10 -38.11 -19.00
CA ARG A 483 -12.28 -36.70 -19.41
C ARG A 483 -12.71 -36.54 -20.87
N GLU A 484 -13.36 -37.56 -21.43
CA GLU A 484 -13.78 -37.55 -22.85
C GLU A 484 -14.80 -36.46 -23.17
N THR A 485 -15.53 -35.96 -22.17
CA THR A 485 -16.52 -34.87 -22.30
C THR A 485 -15.98 -33.50 -21.91
N ASP A 486 -14.72 -33.39 -21.46
CA ASP A 486 -14.11 -32.13 -21.03
C ASP A 486 -13.52 -31.40 -22.25
N PRO A 487 -14.00 -30.18 -22.59
CA PRO A 487 -13.47 -29.41 -23.72
C PRO A 487 -11.96 -29.18 -23.65
N ALA A 488 -11.37 -29.14 -22.45
CA ALA A 488 -9.93 -28.96 -22.26
C ALA A 488 -9.11 -30.18 -22.71
N PHE A 489 -9.75 -31.33 -22.98
CA PHE A 489 -9.09 -32.56 -23.41
C PHE A 489 -9.43 -32.97 -24.84
N GLU A 490 -10.18 -32.14 -25.58
CA GLU A 490 -10.37 -32.31 -27.02
C GLU A 490 -9.01 -32.18 -27.75
N GLU A 491 -8.69 -33.16 -28.61
CA GLU A 491 -7.41 -33.25 -29.34
C GLU A 491 -6.13 -33.15 -28.47
N PHE A 492 -6.23 -33.46 -27.18
CA PHE A 492 -5.15 -33.31 -26.21
C PHE A 492 -3.85 -34.02 -26.63
N MET A 493 -3.95 -35.25 -27.13
CA MET A 493 -2.77 -36.07 -27.48
C MET A 493 -2.00 -35.59 -28.71
N PRO A 494 -2.66 -35.31 -29.86
CA PRO A 494 -2.00 -34.65 -30.99
C PRO A 494 -1.26 -33.37 -30.58
N ARG A 495 -1.94 -32.47 -29.85
CA ARG A 495 -1.40 -31.19 -29.39
C ARG A 495 -0.22 -31.36 -28.43
N LEU A 496 -0.34 -32.27 -27.47
CA LEU A 496 0.73 -32.57 -26.52
C LEU A 496 1.98 -33.12 -27.23
N ARG A 497 1.80 -34.00 -28.22
CA ARG A 497 2.92 -34.55 -29.00
C ARG A 497 3.63 -33.46 -29.80
N ALA A 498 2.88 -32.57 -30.44
CA ALA A 498 3.43 -31.44 -31.16
C ALA A 498 4.23 -30.53 -30.23
N HIS A 499 3.63 -30.11 -29.10
CA HIS A 499 4.29 -29.27 -28.10
C HIS A 499 5.61 -29.86 -27.58
N VAL A 500 5.58 -31.12 -27.13
CA VAL A 500 6.76 -31.81 -26.61
C VAL A 500 7.83 -31.98 -27.69
N LEU A 501 7.44 -32.27 -28.93
CA LEU A 501 8.38 -32.43 -30.04
C LEU A 501 9.06 -31.11 -30.40
N GLY A 502 8.35 -29.98 -30.32
CA GLY A 502 8.93 -28.65 -30.51
C GLY A 502 9.95 -28.28 -29.45
N GLN A 503 9.64 -28.49 -28.17
CA GLN A 503 10.58 -28.27 -27.07
C GLN A 503 11.87 -29.08 -27.23
N ILE A 504 11.73 -30.33 -27.66
CA ILE A 504 12.90 -31.20 -27.91
C ILE A 504 13.70 -30.71 -29.13
N SER A 505 13.02 -30.11 -30.12
CA SER A 505 13.63 -29.63 -31.35
C SER A 505 14.20 -28.21 -31.23
N GLY A 506 13.99 -27.52 -30.10
CA GLY A 506 14.33 -26.11 -29.92
C GLY A 506 13.55 -25.19 -30.85
N LYS A 507 12.32 -25.60 -31.20
CA LYS A 507 11.35 -24.85 -32.02
C LYS A 507 10.08 -24.55 -31.21
N ASP A 508 10.19 -24.54 -29.89
CA ASP A 508 9.09 -24.18 -29.00
C ASP A 508 8.89 -22.66 -29.04
N ASP A 509 8.25 -22.18 -30.10
CA ASP A 509 7.75 -20.81 -30.14
C ASP A 509 6.29 -20.81 -29.64
N VAL A 510 5.96 -19.86 -28.77
CA VAL A 510 4.61 -19.74 -28.17
C VAL A 510 3.58 -19.35 -29.23
N ASP A 511 4.05 -18.70 -30.30
CA ASP A 511 3.23 -17.99 -31.29
C ASP A 511 3.12 -18.75 -32.63
N GLU A 512 3.77 -19.91 -32.78
CA GLU A 512 3.75 -20.70 -34.02
C GLU A 512 3.00 -22.02 -33.87
N ASP A 513 2.08 -22.27 -34.81
CA ASP A 513 1.48 -23.59 -34.99
C ASP A 513 2.57 -24.60 -35.36
N MET A 514 2.79 -25.55 -34.47
CA MET A 514 3.85 -26.52 -34.64
C MET A 514 3.43 -27.67 -35.54
N ASP A 515 3.52 -27.42 -36.85
CA ASP A 515 3.23 -28.38 -37.90
C ASP A 515 4.35 -29.43 -38.03
N PHE A 516 4.12 -30.58 -37.40
CA PHE A 516 4.96 -31.76 -37.57
C PHE A 516 4.24 -32.83 -38.39
N GLU A 517 4.98 -33.50 -39.27
CA GLU A 517 4.44 -34.66 -39.99
C GLU A 517 3.98 -35.75 -39.00
N ALA A 518 2.84 -36.39 -39.28
CA ALA A 518 2.29 -37.44 -38.43
C ALA A 518 3.28 -38.60 -38.18
N ALA A 519 4.14 -38.89 -39.16
CA ALA A 519 5.19 -39.89 -39.03
C ALA A 519 6.23 -39.54 -37.94
N ASP A 520 6.52 -38.26 -37.75
CA ASP A 520 7.44 -37.75 -36.74
C ASP A 520 6.79 -37.70 -35.36
N LEU A 521 5.54 -37.26 -35.25
CA LEU A 521 4.78 -37.30 -34.00
C LEU A 521 4.62 -38.72 -33.47
N ASN A 522 4.46 -39.72 -34.36
CA ASN A 522 4.33 -41.12 -33.98
C ASN A 522 5.65 -41.76 -33.51
N ARG A 523 6.81 -41.14 -33.79
CA ARG A 523 8.12 -41.59 -33.29
C ARG A 523 8.42 -41.09 -31.87
N LEU A 524 7.61 -40.18 -31.34
CA LEU A 524 7.68 -39.72 -29.96
C LEU A 524 7.02 -40.72 -29.02
N VAL A 525 7.80 -41.29 -28.11
CA VAL A 525 7.32 -42.29 -27.13
C VAL A 525 7.38 -41.71 -25.73
N PHE A 526 6.23 -41.68 -25.06
CA PHE A 526 6.11 -41.41 -23.63
C PHE A 526 6.48 -42.68 -22.85
N VAL A 527 7.58 -42.61 -22.10
CA VAL A 527 8.13 -43.76 -21.40
C VAL A 527 7.17 -44.21 -20.31
N GLY A 528 6.64 -45.43 -20.46
CA GLY A 528 5.73 -46.06 -19.49
C GLY A 528 4.28 -45.58 -19.58
N ASP A 529 3.87 -44.90 -20.67
CA ASP A 529 2.51 -44.33 -20.83
C ASP A 529 2.11 -43.42 -19.65
N CYS A 530 3.08 -42.73 -19.05
CA CYS A 530 2.90 -41.95 -17.82
C CYS A 530 3.07 -40.45 -18.04
N LEU A 531 2.14 -39.68 -17.48
CA LEU A 531 2.32 -38.28 -17.13
C LEU A 531 2.44 -38.14 -15.62
N TYR A 532 3.28 -37.22 -15.18
CA TYR A 532 3.48 -36.95 -13.76
C TYR A 532 2.94 -35.55 -13.45
N ALA A 533 1.85 -35.51 -12.71
CA ALA A 533 1.20 -34.26 -12.32
C ALA A 533 1.87 -33.66 -11.08
N HIS A 534 2.00 -32.33 -11.06
CA HIS A 534 2.58 -31.59 -9.94
C HIS A 534 1.60 -30.57 -9.37
N PRO A 535 1.53 -30.42 -8.04
CA PRO A 535 0.62 -29.49 -7.41
C PRO A 535 1.09 -28.03 -7.50
N LYS A 536 2.39 -27.79 -7.76
CA LYS A 536 2.96 -26.44 -7.81
C LYS A 536 4.21 -26.38 -8.68
N ALA A 537 4.45 -25.22 -9.27
CA ALA A 537 5.68 -24.84 -9.95
C ALA A 537 6.19 -23.53 -9.34
N ARG A 538 7.51 -23.33 -9.33
CA ARG A 538 8.12 -22.04 -9.01
C ARG A 538 8.72 -21.43 -10.25
N ILE A 539 8.47 -20.14 -10.45
CA ILE A 539 9.03 -19.34 -11.54
C ILE A 539 9.91 -18.28 -10.88
N ASN A 540 11.22 -18.37 -11.10
CA ASN A 540 12.18 -17.37 -10.65
C ASN A 540 12.32 -16.33 -11.76
N TYR A 541 12.30 -15.04 -11.41
CA TYR A 541 12.46 -13.97 -12.39
C TYR A 541 13.39 -12.88 -11.83
N THR A 542 13.97 -12.11 -12.74
CA THR A 542 14.72 -10.91 -12.39
C THR A 542 13.76 -9.73 -12.37
N THR A 543 13.80 -8.96 -11.29
CA THR A 543 13.01 -7.74 -11.12
C THR A 543 13.68 -6.55 -11.81
N TYR A 544 12.91 -5.49 -12.09
CA TYR A 544 13.39 -4.25 -12.71
C TYR A 544 14.61 -3.61 -12.01
N ASP A 545 14.77 -3.83 -10.70
CA ASP A 545 15.87 -3.34 -9.88
C ASP A 545 17.05 -4.33 -9.77
N LEU A 546 17.11 -5.31 -10.69
CA LEU A 546 18.18 -6.31 -10.83
C LEU A 546 18.28 -7.28 -9.65
N ARG A 547 17.17 -7.51 -8.95
CA ARG A 547 17.09 -8.52 -7.88
C ARG A 547 16.44 -9.79 -8.41
N SER A 548 16.61 -10.89 -7.69
CA SER A 548 15.91 -12.14 -7.97
C SER A 548 14.68 -12.24 -7.08
N ASP A 549 13.55 -12.54 -7.69
CA ASP A 549 12.30 -12.86 -6.99
C ASP A 549 11.65 -14.11 -7.60
N LYS A 550 10.56 -14.59 -6.99
CA LYS A 550 9.91 -15.82 -7.40
C LYS A 550 8.42 -15.83 -7.13
N ASP A 551 7.71 -16.43 -8.08
CA ASP A 551 6.29 -16.73 -7.98
C ASP A 551 6.03 -18.22 -7.80
N ILE A 552 4.90 -18.54 -7.17
CA ILE A 552 4.41 -19.91 -7.02
C ILE A 552 3.12 -20.03 -7.80
N VAL A 553 3.13 -20.90 -8.81
CA VAL A 553 1.95 -21.26 -9.59
C VAL A 553 1.34 -22.53 -9.02
N LYS A 554 0.04 -22.49 -8.72
CA LYS A 554 -0.74 -23.60 -8.19
C LYS A 554 -2.10 -23.66 -8.89
N PRO A 555 -2.33 -24.65 -9.78
CA PRO A 555 -3.56 -24.77 -10.58
C PRO A 555 -4.84 -24.84 -9.75
N SER A 556 -4.78 -25.49 -8.57
CA SER A 556 -5.95 -25.69 -7.71
C SER A 556 -6.24 -24.50 -6.77
N SER A 557 -5.79 -23.30 -7.11
CA SER A 557 -5.96 -22.09 -6.29
C SER A 557 -5.95 -20.85 -7.16
N ASN A 558 -6.27 -19.68 -6.60
CA ASN A 558 -6.24 -18.40 -7.31
C ASN A 558 -4.83 -17.94 -7.77
N LYS A 559 -3.79 -18.73 -7.48
CA LYS A 559 -2.41 -18.54 -7.97
C LYS A 559 -2.15 -19.34 -9.25
N CYS A 560 -3.11 -19.34 -10.17
CA CYS A 560 -3.06 -20.14 -11.40
C CYS A 560 -2.85 -19.29 -12.66
N TYR A 561 -2.78 -17.97 -12.57
CA TYR A 561 -2.61 -17.10 -13.73
C TYR A 561 -1.14 -16.80 -14.01
N ILE A 562 -0.76 -16.89 -15.28
CA ILE A 562 0.60 -16.64 -15.76
C ILE A 562 0.59 -15.63 -16.89
N LEU A 563 1.71 -14.94 -17.06
CA LEU A 563 1.98 -14.09 -18.21
C LEU A 563 3.16 -14.63 -19.03
N VAL A 564 3.02 -14.56 -20.34
CA VAL A 564 3.95 -15.11 -21.34
C VAL A 564 4.33 -13.99 -22.31
N ALA A 565 5.58 -14.01 -22.80
CA ALA A 565 6.03 -13.06 -23.82
C ALA A 565 5.21 -13.23 -25.10
N CYS A 566 4.88 -12.11 -25.75
CA CYS A 566 4.32 -12.10 -27.11
C CYS A 566 5.46 -11.71 -28.07
N GLY A 567 5.67 -12.50 -29.13
CA GLY A 567 6.72 -12.34 -30.13
C GLY A 567 6.29 -11.58 -31.39
N GLU A 568 4.99 -11.29 -31.56
CA GLU A 568 4.47 -10.50 -32.68
C GLU A 568 4.67 -8.99 -32.48
N ASP A 569 4.86 -8.23 -33.58
CA ASP A 569 4.84 -6.76 -33.56
C ASP A 569 3.43 -6.25 -33.22
N ILE A 570 3.18 -6.06 -31.92
CA ILE A 570 1.88 -5.76 -31.30
C ILE A 570 1.28 -4.42 -31.77
N SER A 571 2.04 -3.58 -32.49
CA SER A 571 1.67 -2.21 -32.85
C SER A 571 0.54 -2.09 -33.88
N GLU A 572 0.34 -3.08 -34.76
CA GLU A 572 -0.67 -2.96 -35.82
C GLU A 572 -2.04 -3.55 -35.45
N GLN A 573 -2.09 -4.57 -34.57
CA GLN A 573 -3.32 -5.29 -34.24
C GLN A 573 -4.05 -4.76 -32.99
N ARG A 574 -3.40 -3.98 -32.11
CA ARG A 574 -3.95 -3.58 -30.79
C ARG A 574 -4.09 -2.06 -30.61
N LYS A 575 -4.89 -1.39 -31.45
CA LYS A 575 -5.13 0.08 -31.34
C LYS A 575 -5.81 0.52 -30.03
N ASN A 576 -6.47 -0.39 -29.32
CA ASN A 576 -7.34 -0.09 -28.17
C ASN A 576 -6.78 -0.55 -26.80
N THR A 577 -5.58 -1.15 -26.74
CA THR A 577 -5.00 -1.68 -25.49
C THR A 577 -3.48 -1.55 -25.46
N ASP A 578 -2.94 -1.34 -24.26
CA ASP A 578 -1.49 -1.26 -24.01
C ASP A 578 -0.90 -2.64 -23.62
N LEU A 579 -1.65 -3.75 -23.77
CA LEU A 579 -1.24 -5.09 -23.32
C LEU A 579 -0.06 -5.65 -24.12
N PRO A 580 1.11 -5.87 -23.50
CA PRO A 580 2.28 -6.38 -24.20
C PRO A 580 2.50 -7.90 -24.03
N PHE A 581 1.63 -8.57 -23.28
CA PHE A 581 1.77 -9.99 -22.92
C PHE A 581 0.55 -10.79 -23.33
N TRP A 582 0.73 -12.12 -23.37
CA TRP A 582 -0.37 -13.07 -23.35
C TRP A 582 -0.58 -13.60 -21.94
N TYR A 583 -1.83 -13.94 -21.64
CA TYR A 583 -2.25 -14.41 -20.32
C TYR A 583 -2.91 -15.76 -20.43
N ALA A 584 -2.64 -16.62 -19.45
CA ALA A 584 -3.26 -17.93 -19.40
C ALA A 584 -3.57 -18.36 -17.97
N GLN A 585 -4.62 -19.15 -17.83
CA GLN A 585 -4.93 -19.89 -16.61
C GLN A 585 -4.29 -21.27 -16.70
N VAL A 586 -3.47 -21.63 -15.72
CA VAL A 586 -2.83 -22.94 -15.64
C VAL A 586 -3.81 -23.96 -15.05
N LEU A 587 -4.21 -24.93 -15.87
CA LEU A 587 -5.10 -26.03 -15.50
C LEU A 587 -4.32 -27.20 -14.89
N GLY A 588 -3.08 -27.41 -15.32
CA GLY A 588 -2.24 -28.49 -14.81
C GLY A 588 -0.75 -28.29 -15.09
N ILE A 589 0.08 -28.81 -14.18
CA ILE A 589 1.54 -28.79 -14.28
C ILE A 589 2.00 -30.23 -14.46
N TYR A 590 2.71 -30.52 -15.54
CA TYR A 590 3.10 -31.88 -15.88
C TYR A 590 4.58 -31.99 -16.21
N HIS A 591 5.13 -33.18 -16.00
CA HIS A 591 6.31 -33.60 -16.73
C HIS A 591 6.13 -34.98 -17.35
N ALA A 592 6.85 -35.22 -18.43
CA ALA A 592 6.94 -36.48 -19.13
C ALA A 592 8.41 -36.91 -19.28
N ILE A 593 8.63 -38.22 -19.38
CA ILE A 593 9.91 -38.77 -19.83
C ILE A 593 9.69 -39.31 -21.24
N VAL A 594 10.44 -38.81 -22.21
CA VAL A 594 10.19 -39.09 -23.62
C VAL A 594 11.44 -39.59 -24.35
N THR A 595 11.22 -40.37 -25.40
CA THR A 595 12.25 -40.88 -26.30
C THR A 595 11.81 -40.62 -27.73
N HIS A 596 12.73 -40.16 -28.57
CA HIS A 596 12.46 -39.93 -30.00
C HIS A 596 13.58 -40.54 -30.84
N SER A 597 13.25 -41.62 -31.54
CA SER A 597 14.23 -42.47 -32.25
C SER A 597 14.96 -41.73 -33.37
N ALA A 598 14.25 -40.92 -34.17
CA ALA A 598 14.86 -40.23 -35.32
C ALA A 598 15.70 -38.98 -34.95
N ARG A 599 15.59 -38.48 -33.72
CA ARG A 599 16.32 -37.28 -33.24
C ARG A 599 17.40 -37.64 -32.21
N ASN A 600 17.69 -38.94 -32.00
CA ASN A 600 18.64 -39.45 -31.00
C ASN A 600 18.36 -38.98 -29.57
N VAL A 601 17.08 -38.77 -29.22
CA VAL A 601 16.69 -38.32 -27.88
C VAL A 601 16.32 -39.54 -27.04
N TRP A 602 17.06 -39.76 -25.96
CA TRP A 602 16.88 -40.89 -25.06
C TRP A 602 16.49 -40.43 -23.65
N LYS A 603 15.29 -40.81 -23.20
CA LYS A 603 14.77 -40.56 -21.84
C LYS A 603 14.95 -39.12 -21.36
N GLN A 604 14.63 -38.16 -22.21
CA GLN A 604 14.65 -36.74 -21.85
C GLN A 604 13.43 -36.41 -20.98
N ARG A 605 13.65 -35.62 -19.91
CA ARG A 605 12.57 -35.05 -19.11
C ARG A 605 12.10 -33.76 -19.77
N VAL A 606 10.80 -33.64 -19.97
CA VAL A 606 10.16 -32.47 -20.56
C VAL A 606 9.07 -31.99 -19.63
N GLU A 607 9.06 -30.69 -19.34
CA GLU A 607 8.15 -30.04 -18.38
C GLU A 607 7.29 -29.01 -19.12
N PHE A 608 5.99 -29.05 -18.90
CA PHE A 608 5.04 -28.21 -19.61
C PHE A 608 3.79 -27.95 -18.74
N LEU A 609 3.08 -26.88 -19.09
CA LEU A 609 1.84 -26.44 -18.49
C LEU A 609 0.70 -26.73 -19.45
N HIS A 610 -0.42 -27.25 -18.94
CA HIS A 610 -1.68 -27.26 -19.67
C HIS A 610 -2.47 -26.01 -19.27
N VAL A 611 -2.87 -25.19 -20.24
CA VAL A 611 -3.42 -23.86 -19.98
C VAL A 611 -4.70 -23.58 -20.76
N ARG A 612 -5.49 -22.63 -20.26
CA ARG A 612 -6.60 -21.98 -20.97
C ARG A 612 -6.23 -20.53 -21.26
N TRP A 613 -6.37 -20.11 -22.51
CA TRP A 613 -5.94 -18.79 -22.97
C TRP A 613 -6.98 -17.71 -22.72
N PHE A 614 -6.49 -16.50 -22.47
CA PHE A 614 -7.28 -15.28 -22.47
C PHE A 614 -7.12 -14.52 -23.79
N GLY A 615 -8.23 -14.00 -24.31
CA GLY A 615 -8.28 -13.07 -25.43
C GLY A 615 -8.55 -11.64 -24.96
N ILE A 616 -8.24 -10.68 -25.83
CA ILE A 616 -8.53 -9.26 -25.62
C ILE A 616 -9.97 -8.98 -26.04
N ASP A 617 -10.66 -8.11 -25.31
CA ASP A 617 -11.93 -7.54 -25.75
C ASP A 617 -11.66 -6.43 -26.78
N PRO A 618 -12.00 -6.61 -28.07
CA PRO A 618 -11.68 -5.64 -29.12
C PRO A 618 -12.44 -4.31 -28.97
N ASP A 619 -13.58 -4.32 -28.28
CA ASP A 619 -14.44 -3.16 -28.08
C ASP A 619 -14.00 -2.33 -26.85
N TRP A 620 -13.20 -2.91 -25.95
CA TRP A 620 -12.72 -2.25 -24.75
C TRP A 620 -11.54 -1.34 -25.04
N LYS A 621 -11.62 -0.09 -24.57
CA LYS A 621 -10.53 0.89 -24.67
C LYS A 621 -9.84 1.06 -23.33
N ALA A 622 -8.62 0.55 -23.24
CA ALA A 622 -7.80 0.60 -22.03
C ALA A 622 -6.52 1.41 -22.22
N GLY A 623 -5.77 1.57 -21.14
CA GLY A 623 -4.43 2.13 -21.15
C GLY A 623 -4.31 3.46 -20.43
N ASP A 624 -3.08 3.99 -20.44
CA ASP A 624 -2.74 5.21 -19.70
C ASP A 624 -3.50 6.44 -20.24
N LYS A 625 -3.81 6.45 -21.55
CA LYS A 625 -4.56 7.54 -22.20
C LYS A 625 -6.03 7.59 -21.77
N THR A 626 -6.68 6.43 -21.64
CA THR A 626 -8.10 6.35 -21.25
C THR A 626 -8.30 6.22 -19.74
N LYS A 627 -7.22 6.04 -18.98
CA LYS A 627 -7.24 5.79 -17.52
C LYS A 627 -8.15 4.61 -17.16
N ARG A 628 -8.08 3.53 -17.95
CA ARG A 628 -8.81 2.28 -17.70
C ARG A 628 -7.83 1.11 -17.66
N LEU A 629 -8.12 0.14 -16.79
CA LEU A 629 -7.37 -1.11 -16.75
C LEU A 629 -7.66 -1.93 -18.01
N ASP A 630 -6.64 -2.66 -18.46
CA ASP A 630 -6.79 -3.59 -19.57
C ASP A 630 -7.71 -4.75 -19.18
N GLN A 631 -8.62 -5.09 -20.08
CA GLN A 631 -9.64 -6.10 -19.89
C GLN A 631 -9.39 -7.29 -20.82
N ILE A 632 -9.45 -8.49 -20.26
CA ILE A 632 -9.29 -9.75 -20.98
C ILE A 632 -10.41 -10.73 -20.60
N GLY A 633 -10.79 -11.62 -21.51
CA GLY A 633 -11.80 -12.67 -21.28
C GLY A 633 -11.27 -14.03 -21.73
N PHE A 634 -11.86 -15.13 -21.29
CA PHE A 634 -11.46 -16.44 -21.83
C PHE A 634 -11.79 -16.53 -23.31
N VAL A 635 -10.90 -17.13 -24.09
CA VAL A 635 -11.20 -17.47 -25.49
C VAL A 635 -12.36 -18.49 -25.51
N PRO A 636 -13.47 -18.22 -26.23
CA PRO A 636 -14.61 -19.14 -26.27
C PRO A 636 -14.27 -20.50 -26.88
N CYS A 637 -14.81 -21.58 -26.30
CA CYS A 637 -14.63 -22.92 -26.87
C CYS A 637 -15.29 -23.03 -28.25
N GLY A 638 -14.54 -23.53 -29.24
CA GLY A 638 -15.02 -23.69 -30.62
C GLY A 638 -14.96 -22.42 -31.48
N SER A 639 -14.25 -21.38 -31.02
CA SER A 639 -13.85 -20.25 -31.86
C SER A 639 -12.74 -20.63 -32.84
N GLU A 640 -12.47 -19.79 -33.84
CA GLU A 640 -11.33 -20.00 -34.77
C GLU A 640 -9.98 -20.01 -34.03
N THR A 641 -9.88 -19.28 -32.92
CA THR A 641 -8.71 -19.26 -32.03
C THR A 641 -8.78 -20.37 -31.00
N GLU A 642 -7.63 -20.98 -30.69
CA GLU A 642 -7.56 -22.10 -29.75
C GLU A 642 -7.73 -21.66 -28.29
N ALA A 643 -8.75 -22.19 -27.61
CA ALA A 643 -9.03 -21.87 -26.21
C ALA A 643 -8.08 -22.55 -25.21
N PHE A 644 -7.52 -23.70 -25.57
CA PHE A 644 -6.65 -24.52 -24.72
C PHE A 644 -5.34 -24.83 -25.43
N GLY A 645 -4.25 -24.85 -24.67
CA GLY A 645 -2.93 -25.11 -25.22
C GLY A 645 -1.93 -25.59 -24.19
N PHE A 646 -0.69 -25.75 -24.66
CA PHE A 646 0.45 -26.12 -23.82
C PHE A 646 1.52 -25.04 -23.84
N VAL A 647 2.09 -24.75 -22.67
CA VAL A 647 3.13 -23.74 -22.51
C VAL A 647 4.34 -24.37 -21.85
N GLY A 648 5.51 -24.16 -22.46
CA GLY A 648 6.78 -24.51 -21.83
C GLY A 648 7.08 -23.60 -20.65
N LEU A 649 7.57 -24.16 -19.54
CA LEU A 649 7.87 -23.35 -18.37
C LEU A 649 8.95 -22.29 -18.64
N SER A 650 9.79 -22.49 -19.66
CA SER A 650 10.79 -21.52 -20.16
C SER A 650 10.17 -20.21 -20.66
N HIS A 651 8.94 -20.24 -21.19
CA HIS A 651 8.29 -19.06 -21.76
C HIS A 651 7.51 -18.24 -20.72
N VAL A 652 7.23 -18.83 -19.56
CA VAL A 652 6.50 -18.15 -18.50
C VAL A 652 7.40 -17.08 -17.91
N ILE A 653 7.02 -15.81 -18.04
CA ILE A 653 7.81 -14.71 -17.48
C ILE A 653 7.64 -14.71 -15.96
N ARG A 654 6.39 -14.69 -15.47
CA ARG A 654 6.02 -14.75 -14.05
C ARG A 654 4.51 -14.99 -13.87
N ALA A 655 4.03 -15.08 -12.62
CA ALA A 655 2.59 -15.11 -12.37
C ALA A 655 1.99 -13.71 -12.54
N CYS A 656 0.69 -13.61 -12.84
CA CYS A 656 -0.01 -12.33 -12.93
C CYS A 656 -1.22 -12.27 -12.00
N HIS A 657 -1.67 -11.05 -11.70
CA HIS A 657 -2.84 -10.78 -10.89
C HIS A 657 -4.00 -10.34 -11.78
N LEU A 658 -5.00 -11.20 -11.90
CA LEU A 658 -6.24 -10.95 -12.65
C LEU A 658 -7.39 -10.78 -11.66
N ILE A 659 -8.08 -9.65 -11.71
CA ILE A 659 -9.22 -9.35 -10.85
C ILE A 659 -10.49 -9.46 -11.70
N PRO A 660 -11.54 -10.17 -11.27
CA PRO A 660 -12.80 -10.21 -12.02
C PRO A 660 -13.34 -8.80 -12.33
N ALA A 661 -13.85 -8.61 -13.54
CA ALA A 661 -14.50 -7.36 -13.93
C ALA A 661 -15.95 -7.36 -13.42
N PHE A 662 -16.12 -7.17 -12.10
CA PHE A 662 -17.37 -7.39 -11.37
C PHE A 662 -18.58 -6.70 -12.00
N ALA A 663 -18.41 -5.46 -12.49
CA ALA A 663 -19.47 -4.67 -13.12
C ALA A 663 -20.05 -5.31 -14.40
N HIS A 664 -19.30 -6.20 -15.06
CA HIS A 664 -19.69 -6.85 -16.32
C HIS A 664 -20.32 -8.23 -16.12
N GLY A 665 -20.37 -8.72 -14.88
CA GLY A 665 -21.06 -9.95 -14.49
C GLY A 665 -20.39 -11.25 -14.96
N LYS A 666 -21.11 -12.35 -14.72
CA LYS A 666 -20.71 -13.71 -15.11
C LYS A 666 -21.44 -14.16 -16.38
N THR A 667 -20.94 -15.21 -17.01
CA THR A 667 -21.50 -15.82 -18.21
C THR A 667 -21.37 -17.34 -18.19
N SER A 668 -22.28 -18.03 -18.88
CA SER A 668 -22.26 -19.46 -19.15
C SER A 668 -21.82 -19.81 -20.57
N THR A 669 -21.53 -18.81 -21.41
CA THR A 669 -21.31 -18.99 -22.87
C THR A 669 -19.87 -19.32 -23.27
N LEU A 670 -18.91 -19.20 -22.35
CA LEU A 670 -17.47 -19.36 -22.66
C LEU A 670 -17.05 -20.84 -22.76
N LEU A 671 -17.71 -21.70 -21.99
CA LEU A 671 -17.63 -23.16 -22.11
C LEU A 671 -18.90 -23.65 -22.82
N ARG A 672 -18.79 -24.70 -23.65
CA ARG A 672 -19.99 -25.34 -24.20
C ARG A 672 -20.78 -25.93 -23.00
N PRO A 673 -22.05 -25.57 -22.78
CA PRO A 673 -22.79 -26.07 -21.61
C PRO A 673 -22.88 -27.60 -21.69
N LEU A 674 -22.33 -28.29 -20.70
CA LEU A 674 -22.47 -29.75 -20.57
C LEU A 674 -23.87 -30.11 -20.06
N GLU A 675 -24.47 -29.26 -19.21
CA GLU A 675 -25.85 -29.32 -18.69
C GLU A 675 -26.37 -27.90 -18.39
N PRO A 676 -27.69 -27.68 -18.17
CA PRO A 676 -28.21 -26.38 -17.73
C PRO A 676 -27.64 -26.03 -16.34
N GLN A 677 -26.74 -25.06 -16.29
CA GLN A 677 -26.14 -24.57 -15.04
C GLN A 677 -27.25 -23.93 -14.18
N THR A 678 -27.53 -24.51 -13.02
CA THR A 678 -28.58 -24.04 -12.11
C THR A 678 -28.04 -23.29 -10.90
N ASP A 679 -26.71 -23.26 -10.70
CA ASP A 679 -26.04 -22.57 -9.59
C ASP A 679 -25.10 -21.46 -10.10
N ASP A 680 -25.14 -20.29 -9.44
CA ASP A 680 -24.31 -19.11 -9.75
C ASP A 680 -22.82 -19.38 -9.46
N SER A 681 -22.51 -20.44 -8.70
CA SER A 681 -21.15 -20.93 -8.45
C SER A 681 -20.48 -21.56 -9.68
N GLU A 682 -21.27 -21.98 -10.68
CA GLU A 682 -20.77 -22.60 -11.92
C GLU A 682 -20.59 -21.62 -13.09
N LEU A 683 -21.01 -20.36 -12.92
CA LEU A 683 -20.85 -19.31 -13.91
C LEU A 683 -19.44 -18.71 -13.85
N GLU A 684 -18.83 -18.50 -15.02
CA GLU A 684 -17.50 -17.90 -15.13
C GLU A 684 -17.62 -16.38 -15.25
N TRP A 685 -16.69 -15.63 -14.68
CA TRP A 685 -16.62 -14.19 -14.95
C TRP A 685 -16.39 -13.96 -16.45
N ARG A 686 -17.16 -13.03 -17.03
CA ARG A 686 -17.07 -12.72 -18.46
C ARG A 686 -15.68 -12.21 -18.82
N ASN A 687 -15.23 -11.22 -18.05
CA ASN A 687 -13.99 -10.51 -18.25
C ASN A 687 -13.24 -10.34 -16.92
N TYR A 688 -11.94 -10.13 -17.02
CA TYR A 688 -11.00 -9.88 -15.93
C TYR A 688 -10.17 -8.64 -16.26
N TYR A 689 -9.85 -7.86 -15.23
CA TYR A 689 -8.87 -6.78 -15.32
C TYR A 689 -7.47 -7.29 -15.02
N VAL A 690 -6.55 -6.87 -15.87
CA VAL A 690 -5.11 -7.06 -15.67
C VAL A 690 -4.62 -6.03 -14.66
N ASN A 691 -4.27 -6.47 -13.44
CA ASN A 691 -3.75 -5.58 -12.42
C ASN A 691 -2.26 -5.29 -12.65
N LYS A 692 -1.96 -4.36 -13.56
CA LYS A 692 -0.58 -3.91 -13.84
C LYS A 692 0.08 -3.15 -12.67
N PHE A 693 -0.70 -2.73 -11.67
CA PHE A 693 -0.22 -2.00 -10.49
C PHE A 693 0.11 -2.91 -9.30
N VAL A 694 -0.12 -4.22 -9.42
CA VAL A 694 -0.03 -5.17 -8.29
C VAL A 694 1.31 -5.15 -7.56
N ASP A 695 2.40 -4.89 -8.27
CA ASP A 695 3.71 -4.62 -7.69
C ASP A 695 4.56 -3.75 -8.62
N ARG A 696 5.66 -3.23 -8.05
CA ARG A 696 6.62 -2.35 -8.74
C ARG A 696 7.19 -2.98 -9.99
N ASP A 697 7.50 -4.28 -9.94
CA ASP A 697 8.10 -4.98 -11.06
C ASP A 697 7.09 -5.17 -12.19
N MET A 698 5.86 -5.55 -11.87
CA MET A 698 4.76 -5.67 -12.82
C MET A 698 4.56 -4.32 -13.52
N TYR A 699 4.43 -3.21 -12.78
CA TYR A 699 4.26 -1.90 -13.37
C TYR A 699 5.42 -1.52 -14.32
N MET A 700 6.66 -1.84 -13.96
CA MET A 700 7.83 -1.59 -14.79
C MET A 700 7.90 -2.46 -16.06
N ARG A 701 7.22 -3.61 -16.08
CA ARG A 701 7.05 -4.43 -17.30
C ARG A 701 6.13 -3.74 -18.31
N TYR A 702 5.02 -3.16 -17.88
CA TYR A 702 4.08 -2.48 -18.78
C TYR A 702 4.58 -1.12 -19.27
N THR A 703 5.45 -0.46 -18.49
CA THR A 703 6.03 0.82 -18.92
C THR A 703 7.22 0.67 -19.87
N GLY A 704 7.78 -0.53 -19.99
CA GLY A 704 8.99 -0.81 -20.79
C GLY A 704 10.29 -0.28 -20.17
N LEU A 705 10.25 0.22 -18.92
CA LEU A 705 11.41 0.87 -18.27
C LEU A 705 12.24 -0.05 -17.39
N GLY A 706 11.85 -1.33 -17.25
CA GLY A 706 12.59 -2.28 -16.42
C GLY A 706 13.84 -2.81 -17.11
N VAL A 707 15.00 -2.69 -16.45
CA VAL A 707 16.27 -3.17 -17.00
C VAL A 707 16.23 -4.70 -17.16
N GLY A 708 16.51 -5.19 -18.37
CA GLY A 708 16.52 -6.62 -18.67
C GLY A 708 15.13 -7.25 -18.83
N HIS A 709 14.05 -6.47 -18.75
CA HIS A 709 12.74 -6.94 -19.17
C HIS A 709 12.75 -7.17 -20.69
N VAL A 710 12.15 -8.28 -21.14
CA VAL A 710 11.86 -8.51 -22.56
C VAL A 710 11.13 -7.26 -23.06
N ALA A 711 11.62 -6.65 -24.13
CA ALA A 711 11.13 -5.35 -24.59
C ALA A 711 9.65 -5.44 -24.93
N SER A 712 8.79 -5.03 -24.00
CA SER A 712 7.39 -4.74 -24.27
C SER A 712 7.35 -3.51 -25.16
N ASN A 713 7.34 -3.72 -26.47
CA ASN A 713 7.22 -2.73 -27.52
C ASN A 713 8.23 -1.56 -27.46
N SER A 714 9.19 -1.57 -28.39
CA SER A 714 10.04 -0.41 -28.67
C SER A 714 9.26 0.84 -29.12
N SER A 715 7.94 0.79 -29.26
CA SER A 715 7.08 1.93 -29.63
C SER A 715 6.58 2.77 -28.44
N VAL A 716 6.68 2.29 -27.18
CA VAL A 716 6.40 3.15 -26.01
C VAL A 716 7.52 4.17 -25.79
N LEU A 717 8.71 3.92 -26.36
CA LEU A 717 9.80 4.90 -26.41
C LEU A 717 9.50 6.11 -27.32
N THR A 718 8.50 6.03 -28.20
CA THR A 718 8.17 7.08 -29.18
C THR A 718 6.78 7.69 -29.00
N ASN A 719 5.91 7.12 -28.18
CA ASN A 719 4.70 7.81 -27.70
C ASN A 719 4.97 8.48 -26.35
N SER A 720 6.07 9.24 -26.30
CA SER A 720 6.02 10.55 -25.68
C SER A 720 4.72 11.20 -26.12
N VAL A 721 3.85 11.53 -25.16
CA VAL A 721 2.82 12.54 -25.38
C VAL A 721 3.55 13.70 -26.05
N GLU A 722 3.26 13.87 -27.33
CA GLU A 722 3.71 14.97 -28.14
C GLU A 722 3.47 16.24 -27.33
N ASP A 723 4.44 17.15 -27.42
CA ASP A 723 4.25 18.54 -27.06
C ASP A 723 3.08 19.09 -27.89
N GLU A 724 1.84 18.86 -27.44
CA GLU A 724 0.76 19.82 -27.66
C GLU A 724 0.99 20.96 -26.65
N ASP A 725 2.06 21.71 -26.90
CA ASP A 725 2.02 23.16 -26.77
C ASP A 725 1.03 23.66 -27.85
N SER A 726 -0.26 23.38 -27.67
CA SER A 726 -1.25 24.34 -28.07
C SER A 726 -1.24 25.40 -26.98
N GLU A 727 -0.40 26.42 -27.18
CA GLU A 727 -0.68 27.77 -26.70
C GLU A 727 -2.07 28.17 -27.25
N GLU A 728 -3.15 27.65 -26.65
CA GLU A 728 -4.35 28.47 -26.56
C GLU A 728 -4.05 29.46 -25.44
N GLU A 729 -3.52 30.61 -25.85
CA GLU A 729 -3.72 31.87 -25.16
C GLU A 729 -5.22 32.01 -24.91
N LEU A 730 -5.69 31.52 -23.77
CA LEU A 730 -6.84 32.14 -23.13
C LEU A 730 -6.31 33.49 -22.64
N GLU A 731 -6.40 34.48 -23.51
CA GLU A 731 -6.44 35.88 -23.14
C GLU A 731 -7.49 35.99 -22.03
N ASP A 732 -7.02 36.18 -20.80
CA ASP A 732 -7.83 36.72 -19.72
C ASP A 732 -8.29 38.11 -20.20
N GLU A 733 -9.41 38.17 -20.91
CA GLU A 733 -10.11 39.42 -21.16
C GLU A 733 -10.55 39.98 -19.81
N ASP A 734 -9.74 40.92 -19.35
CA ASP A 734 -10.03 41.90 -18.33
C ASP A 734 -11.30 42.68 -18.71
N VAL A 735 -12.47 42.12 -18.39
CA VAL A 735 -13.72 42.88 -18.40
C VAL A 735 -13.75 43.67 -17.09
N GLY A 736 -13.09 44.82 -17.12
CA GLY A 736 -13.31 45.89 -16.17
C GLY A 736 -14.80 46.24 -16.15
N VAL A 737 -15.49 45.90 -15.06
CA VAL A 737 -16.78 46.49 -14.72
C VAL A 737 -16.53 47.44 -13.56
N GLU A 738 -16.72 48.72 -13.89
CA GLU A 738 -16.55 49.89 -13.04
C GLU A 738 -17.30 49.78 -11.70
N ASP A 739 -16.61 50.27 -10.67
CA ASP A 739 -17.19 50.77 -9.43
C ASP A 739 -18.45 51.60 -9.70
N SER A 740 -19.61 51.10 -9.29
CA SER A 740 -20.76 51.94 -8.99
C SER A 740 -21.54 51.33 -7.84
N VAL A 741 -21.26 51.87 -6.65
CA VAL A 741 -22.03 51.68 -5.42
C VAL A 741 -23.44 52.27 -5.60
N PRO A 742 -24.52 51.53 -5.35
CA PRO A 742 -25.77 52.12 -4.88
C PRO A 742 -25.87 51.86 -3.39
N ASN A 743 -25.73 52.94 -2.66
CA ASN A 743 -26.00 53.06 -1.24
C ASN A 743 -27.49 52.75 -0.98
N SER A 744 -27.79 51.63 -0.33
CA SER A 744 -29.04 51.47 0.42
C SER A 744 -28.76 50.76 1.73
N ASN A 745 -28.65 51.57 2.78
CA ASN A 745 -28.81 51.15 4.16
C ASN A 745 -30.11 50.35 4.31
N ASP A 746 -29.99 49.10 4.71
CA ASP A 746 -30.93 48.54 5.67
C ASP A 746 -30.17 47.60 6.61
N GLU A 747 -29.84 48.15 7.78
CA GLU A 747 -29.26 47.43 8.89
C GLU A 747 -30.34 46.54 9.52
N SER A 748 -30.07 45.25 9.65
CA SER A 748 -30.64 44.40 10.70
C SER A 748 -29.62 43.30 11.05
N PRO A 749 -29.32 43.08 12.35
CA PRO A 749 -28.10 42.39 12.75
C PRO A 749 -28.29 40.86 12.69
N VAL A 750 -27.50 40.18 11.86
CA VAL A 750 -27.32 38.73 11.97
C VAL A 750 -26.27 38.50 13.05
N THR A 751 -26.71 37.95 14.17
CA THR A 751 -25.90 37.76 15.38
C THR A 751 -24.72 36.81 15.15
N GLU A 752 -23.60 37.16 15.77
CA GLU A 752 -22.27 36.56 15.76
C GLU A 752 -22.19 35.12 16.38
N ARG A 753 -23.13 34.23 16.04
CA ARG A 753 -23.20 32.85 16.59
C ARG A 753 -23.04 31.71 15.57
N ASP A 754 -23.09 31.96 14.27
CA ASP A 754 -23.09 30.88 13.26
C ASP A 754 -21.75 30.63 12.55
N LEU A 755 -20.65 31.30 12.94
CA LEU A 755 -19.32 31.11 12.34
C LEU A 755 -18.30 30.40 13.25
N ARG A 756 -18.73 29.76 14.34
CA ARG A 756 -17.82 29.13 15.33
C ARG A 756 -17.95 27.61 15.50
N GLN A 757 -18.74 26.92 14.67
CA GLN A 757 -18.97 25.47 14.85
C GLN A 757 -18.26 24.53 13.85
N ASP A 758 -17.60 25.05 12.80
CA ASP A 758 -17.02 24.19 11.73
C ASP A 758 -15.49 23.98 11.78
N LEU A 759 -14.82 24.26 12.91
CA LEU A 759 -13.35 24.22 13.00
C LEU A 759 -12.76 23.17 13.96
N SER A 760 -13.43 22.04 14.21
CA SER A 760 -12.85 21.01 15.11
C SER A 760 -13.21 19.55 14.83
N SER A 761 -13.25 19.12 13.56
CA SER A 761 -13.31 17.68 13.26
C SER A 761 -12.36 17.28 12.13
N GLU A 762 -11.06 17.41 12.39
CA GLU A 762 -10.11 16.47 11.82
C GLU A 762 -10.08 15.26 12.76
N ASP A 763 -10.26 14.08 12.20
CA ASP A 763 -10.46 12.83 12.93
C ASP A 763 -9.22 12.49 13.78
N GLU A 764 -9.34 12.75 15.09
CA GLU A 764 -8.46 12.26 16.16
C GLU A 764 -8.59 10.72 16.24
N ASP A 765 -7.91 10.00 15.35
CA ASP A 765 -7.43 8.62 15.60
C ASP A 765 -5.93 8.65 15.97
N GLU A 766 -5.50 9.69 16.70
CA GLU A 766 -4.24 9.68 17.41
C GLU A 766 -4.52 9.25 18.86
N GLU A 767 -4.00 8.09 19.26
CA GLU A 767 -3.74 7.85 20.69
C GLU A 767 -2.94 9.05 21.20
N PRO A 768 -3.44 9.82 22.18
CA PRO A 768 -2.72 10.99 22.64
C PRO A 768 -1.38 10.55 23.21
N GLY A 769 -0.31 11.01 22.56
CA GLY A 769 1.05 10.93 23.09
C GLY A 769 1.10 11.36 24.56
N ASP A 770 1.31 10.35 25.39
CA ASP A 770 1.81 10.31 26.76
C ASP A 770 1.69 11.61 27.58
N GLN A 771 0.73 11.61 28.50
CA GLN A 771 0.79 12.43 29.71
C GLN A 771 1.69 11.73 30.74
N VAL A 772 3.01 11.93 30.67
CA VAL A 772 3.87 11.64 31.83
C VAL A 772 3.85 12.85 32.77
N ALA A 773 2.96 12.83 33.75
CA ALA A 773 3.18 13.52 35.02
C ALA A 773 2.41 12.87 36.17
N ARG A 774 3.18 12.10 36.96
CA ARG A 774 2.96 11.65 38.35
C ARG A 774 1.82 10.69 38.63
N GLY A 775 2.21 9.42 38.69
CA GLY A 775 1.94 8.51 39.81
C GLY A 775 0.47 8.29 40.13
N GLU A 776 -0.19 7.43 39.36
CA GLU A 776 -1.30 6.58 39.78
C GLU A 776 -1.50 5.49 38.71
N GLU A 777 -1.84 4.29 39.16
CA GLU A 777 -1.80 3.01 38.43
C GLU A 777 -2.59 3.02 37.11
N ILE A 778 -1.98 2.53 36.03
CA ILE A 778 -2.64 2.31 34.75
C ILE A 778 -3.20 0.88 34.74
N ILE A 779 -4.51 0.76 34.92
CA ILE A 779 -5.27 -0.45 34.58
C ILE A 779 -5.46 -0.44 33.06
N TYR A 780 -4.78 -1.35 32.38
CA TYR A 780 -5.05 -1.68 30.97
C TYR A 780 -6.12 -2.77 30.97
N GLU A 781 -7.39 -2.37 30.87
CA GLU A 781 -8.46 -3.25 30.41
C GLU A 781 -8.67 -2.99 28.93
N ASP A 782 -8.08 -3.85 28.10
CA ASP A 782 -8.53 -4.06 26.73
C ASP A 782 -8.94 -5.53 26.62
N GLU A 783 -10.19 -5.73 26.21
CA GLU A 783 -10.85 -7.00 25.98
C GLU A 783 -10.19 -7.76 24.81
N LEU A 784 -9.53 -8.86 25.17
CA LEU A 784 -9.54 -10.18 24.52
C LEU A 784 -9.64 -10.26 22.98
N ASP A 785 -8.50 -10.59 22.34
CA ASP A 785 -8.46 -11.36 21.08
C ASP A 785 -7.78 -12.71 21.41
N GLU A 786 -8.55 -13.81 21.36
CA GLU A 786 -8.04 -15.18 21.28
C GLU A 786 -7.65 -15.46 19.82
N GLU A 787 -6.35 -15.54 19.51
CA GLU A 787 -5.88 -16.21 18.30
C GLU A 787 -5.85 -17.72 18.60
N SER A 788 -6.93 -18.44 18.25
CA SER A 788 -6.88 -19.90 18.11
C SER A 788 -6.22 -20.26 16.77
N ASP A 789 -5.14 -21.00 16.89
CA ASP A 789 -4.39 -21.65 15.82
C ASP A 789 -5.26 -22.79 15.24
N GLU A 790 -6.04 -22.51 14.18
CA GLU A 790 -6.82 -23.55 13.50
C GLU A 790 -5.91 -24.41 12.60
N GLY A 791 -5.52 -25.54 13.19
CA GLY A 791 -4.98 -26.69 12.50
C GLY A 791 -6.00 -27.31 11.54
N ILE A 792 -5.52 -27.56 10.33
CA ILE A 792 -6.17 -28.35 9.27
C ILE A 792 -6.52 -29.75 9.81
N GLY A 793 -7.81 -30.06 9.90
CA GLY A 793 -8.33 -31.41 10.19
C GLY A 793 -9.31 -31.85 9.12
N GLY A 794 -8.91 -32.84 8.30
CA GLY A 794 -9.70 -33.38 7.20
C GLY A 794 -10.93 -34.17 7.66
N GLY A 795 -12.00 -34.08 6.88
CA GLY A 795 -13.19 -34.90 7.06
C GLY A 795 -12.98 -36.34 6.58
N SER A 796 -13.47 -37.28 7.38
CA SER A 796 -13.88 -38.61 6.91
C SER A 796 -15.11 -39.05 7.69
N SER A 797 -16.16 -39.39 6.95
CA SER A 797 -17.43 -39.96 7.38
C SER A 797 -17.30 -41.36 7.99
N SER A 798 -18.11 -41.69 9.01
CA SER A 798 -18.96 -42.89 9.06
C SER A 798 -19.57 -43.14 10.45
N GLY A 799 -20.85 -43.55 10.50
CA GLY A 799 -21.28 -44.60 11.43
C GLY A 799 -22.11 -44.17 12.66
N SER A 800 -23.43 -44.23 12.47
CA SER A 800 -24.48 -44.75 13.37
C SER A 800 -24.15 -45.27 14.78
N ASP A 801 -25.09 -44.95 15.67
CA ASP A 801 -25.63 -45.71 16.82
C ASP A 801 -25.14 -45.44 18.25
N ASP A 802 -26.17 -45.18 19.08
CA ASP A 802 -26.43 -45.60 20.46
C ASP A 802 -25.92 -44.84 21.71
N GLU A 803 -26.95 -44.46 22.47
CA GLU A 803 -27.15 -44.50 23.93
C GLU A 803 -26.19 -43.78 24.91
N GLY A 804 -26.83 -42.97 25.78
CA GLY A 804 -26.68 -43.20 27.22
C GLY A 804 -25.86 -42.20 28.03
N SER A 805 -26.54 -41.17 28.55
CA SER A 805 -26.55 -40.76 29.97
C SER A 805 -25.26 -40.94 30.83
N ARG A 806 -24.86 -39.78 31.41
CA ARG A 806 -24.38 -39.53 32.80
C ARG A 806 -22.87 -39.50 33.11
N SER A 807 -22.58 -38.46 33.90
CA SER A 807 -21.61 -38.32 35.01
C SER A 807 -20.13 -38.27 34.66
N ASP A 808 -19.22 -37.59 35.37
CA ASP A 808 -19.12 -36.60 36.47
C ASP A 808 -17.61 -36.70 36.87
N TRP A 809 -17.00 -35.66 37.48
CA TRP A 809 -15.65 -35.64 38.13
C TRP A 809 -14.41 -35.46 37.21
N GLU A 810 -13.70 -34.32 37.32
CA GLU A 810 -12.54 -34.01 38.21
C GLU A 810 -11.25 -34.79 37.85
N GLU A 811 -10.30 -34.11 37.17
CA GLU A 811 -8.99 -33.68 37.69
C GLU A 811 -8.22 -32.83 36.66
#